data_AF-A0A497SKI9-F1
#
_entry.id   AF-A0A497SKI9-F1
#
_cell.length_a   1.000
_cell.length_b   1.000
_cell.length_c   1.000
_cell.angle_alpha   90.00
_cell.angle_beta   90.00
_cell.angle_gamma   90.00
#
_symmetry.space_group_name_H-M   'P 1'
#
loop_
_entity.id
_entity.type
_entity.pdbx_description
1 polymer ?
#
loop_
_entity_poly.entity_id
_entity_poly.type
_entity_poly.pdbx_seq_one_letter_code
_entity_poly.pdbx_strand_id
1 'polypeptide(L)'
;MKIMHVSPIEEHSCFSYLIRRQEKKHEVIFVRLSMTDEHTEHEIEESMGNRHITIFGVKRNHDQSYDDKLRQTFDTLLKRHMPDMIHIHAFSGVSLLPIINVACSLSIKRVVTLHDHSLVCTRGIMYDGKKTCIVGSLKDCRCHECVRFSKSCGKTLDEYNTDREDTAKAILSRCDAVICPSMQQKNELERLLGRGKNLKCIHYGVNVEKGRVMHNHGRTRFGFLGLLSDSKGIDTIMDARRGLNGDSDLVVGTSDINNPKLEQLESQGVKVIKSIGYDDLYSRFFSKIDYLIIPSKWNETGPMVLLEALCIGIPVLISDMDSMKEKVVEGKNAMVFRDVEELRSIMEGIIDGKIRLDGNHKKPKGREEYFKEVENLYESCFGKIKRMLFLKLGYICNNNCLFCVTGNNRPKDFIDFGILRKKLIRDVEDYDEVILSGGEPTIKKDFFDIMEIAFRMGYKIKVQTNARMMSYPGFSKRLAKYNASFSVFLCGHDDKMHDNITGVKGSFRQTLKGIENLKHVAESMEGKIMITKKNYRYLPKICRLYANMGIEDVRVVFLTPLGSAKRNFDEIFPLYSDITPFLKESMNFLDKEGIDFRTEGIPYCFIEEKYFTNIAEYLEQCPFEGSYPRTPDQDYNCILERKRQKTKFAICKECKHFDVCEGVYTEYAKRMGNKGFKPLRDLPEEVKFQVTRECNMNCSFCFNKNTEPGDEISTDDAMSVIDDVERAGIKAIRFTGGEPLLRNDIKKLLKHAKRKGIYVILNTNGKLLEGDGITALVDVDDVLISFHDISESKSKSRLFKRIRKAFPDIMLRSCTIATKDNIGRIEEFYRFFKNNRVDDWFMLRPVPVPDNKNPISVEDAKKLVDKMTALNGKYMIDSHIANALPFCSHDPEKVSDICVGGRNDDGRTRIIVESDGSIKPSYFSGLILGNIGDDSILDCWNSKAMKDIRGLKNLPDKCRRCNYVKRCMGGLRFAAEAVNGSKNSEDPLMGKEIDATVVIPTYNRKEKLRLVLKSLEWQDYPKDKFEIIVVDDGSTDGTKDVVHEVAKHHPVRIRYIAQEKDGFRVGQARNLGAREAASRNIIFINDDVVASPGLVRNHIMSLKNADAVLGYCASYGTDKEYDLNYVKRKIYNNEPMKVISEFRDAMFASKNMSDSKSNRKLWH
;
A
#
# COMPACT_ATOMS: atom_id res chain seq x y z
N MET A 1 2.54 23.58 -5.72
CA MET A 1 2.16 22.33 -5.03
C MET A 1 1.12 22.67 -3.98
N LYS A 2 0.18 21.76 -3.76
CA LYS A 2 -0.74 21.72 -2.64
C LYS A 2 -0.18 20.78 -1.58
N ILE A 3 0.17 21.30 -0.41
CA ILE A 3 0.95 20.59 0.61
C ILE A 3 0.14 20.52 1.89
N MET A 4 -0.10 19.31 2.38
CA MET A 4 -0.78 19.07 3.67
C MET A 4 0.26 18.74 4.74
N HIS A 5 0.47 19.64 5.69
CA HIS A 5 1.28 19.38 6.88
C HIS A 5 0.43 18.76 7.98
N VAL A 6 0.93 17.72 8.64
CA VAL A 6 0.24 17.07 9.76
C VAL A 6 1.15 17.08 10.98
N SER A 7 0.65 17.52 12.13
CA SER A 7 1.43 17.57 13.38
C SER A 7 0.53 17.44 14.61
N PRO A 8 0.94 16.73 15.68
CA PRO A 8 0.24 16.78 16.97
C PRO A 8 0.49 18.08 17.76
N ILE A 9 1.49 18.87 17.33
CA ILE A 9 1.87 20.14 17.95
C ILE A 9 1.43 21.29 17.03
N GLU A 10 0.78 22.29 17.61
CA GLU A 10 0.31 23.49 16.90
C GLU A 10 1.45 24.38 16.43
N GLU A 11 2.34 24.76 17.34
CA GLU A 11 3.54 25.52 17.00
C GLU A 11 4.81 24.87 17.56
N HIS A 12 5.81 24.73 16.70
CA HIS A 12 7.13 24.24 17.08
C HIS A 12 8.22 24.92 16.26
N SER A 13 9.35 25.22 16.90
CA SER A 13 10.46 26.00 16.32
C SER A 13 11.08 25.37 15.07
N CYS A 14 10.98 24.05 14.90
CA CYS A 14 11.58 23.31 13.79
C CYS A 14 10.76 23.31 12.48
N PHE A 15 9.43 23.52 12.53
CA PHE A 15 8.59 23.46 11.32
C PHE A 15 7.59 24.61 11.16
N SER A 16 7.19 25.32 12.23
CA SER A 16 6.20 26.42 12.08
C SER A 16 6.69 27.52 11.14
N TYR A 17 7.99 27.80 11.14
CA TYR A 17 8.56 28.73 10.16
C TYR A 17 8.54 28.14 8.74
N LEU A 18 8.85 26.86 8.56
CA LEU A 18 8.81 26.19 7.25
C LEU A 18 7.41 26.34 6.63
N ILE A 19 6.37 26.05 7.40
CA ILE A 19 4.96 26.19 6.98
C ILE A 19 4.66 27.63 6.55
N ARG A 20 4.95 28.63 7.41
CA ARG A 20 4.77 30.06 7.09
C ARG A 20 5.57 30.51 5.85
N ARG A 21 6.75 29.93 5.63
CA ARG A 21 7.59 30.22 4.46
C ARG A 21 7.02 29.61 3.17
N GLN A 22 6.40 28.44 3.28
CA GLN A 22 5.77 27.70 2.19
C GLN A 22 4.45 28.30 1.75
N GLU A 23 3.66 28.87 2.66
CA GLU A 23 2.42 29.60 2.36
C GLU A 23 2.64 30.76 1.36
N LYS A 24 3.86 31.31 1.31
CA LYS A 24 4.23 32.36 0.34
C LYS A 24 4.40 31.83 -1.10
N LYS A 25 4.55 30.52 -1.30
CA LYS A 25 4.89 29.87 -2.58
C LYS A 25 3.93 28.74 -2.99
N HIS A 26 3.22 28.14 -2.03
CA HIS A 26 2.44 26.91 -2.19
C HIS A 26 1.07 27.05 -1.54
N GLU A 27 0.12 26.23 -1.97
CA GLU A 27 -1.16 26.09 -1.28
C GLU A 27 -0.94 25.15 -0.09
N VAL A 28 -0.91 25.70 1.13
CA VAL A 28 -0.61 24.92 2.34
C VAL A 28 -1.89 24.68 3.14
N ILE A 29 -2.06 23.44 3.58
CA ILE A 29 -3.07 23.02 4.56
C ILE A 29 -2.33 22.48 5.77
N PHE A 30 -2.62 23.01 6.96
CA PHE A 30 -2.08 22.53 8.22
C PHE A 30 -3.15 21.75 8.99
N VAL A 31 -2.82 20.51 9.37
CA VAL A 31 -3.68 19.60 10.14
C VAL A 31 -3.05 19.35 11.51
N ARG A 32 -3.70 19.84 12.56
CA ARG A 32 -3.33 19.60 13.95
C ARG A 32 -4.03 18.35 14.48
N LEU A 33 -3.28 17.43 15.08
CA LEU A 33 -3.83 16.29 15.82
C LEU A 33 -3.87 16.62 17.31
N SER A 34 -5.05 16.92 17.85
CA SER A 34 -5.22 17.14 19.29
C SER A 34 -5.35 15.79 19.99
N MET A 35 -4.26 15.42 20.67
CA MET A 35 -4.03 14.07 21.19
C MET A 35 -4.68 13.82 22.56
N THR A 36 -5.30 12.67 22.75
CA THR A 36 -5.93 12.22 24.01
C THR A 36 -5.40 10.85 24.45
N ASP A 37 -5.46 10.54 25.75
CA ASP A 37 -5.09 9.20 26.25
C ASP A 37 -6.23 8.18 26.09
N GLU A 38 -7.46 8.68 25.91
CA GLU A 38 -8.66 7.89 25.69
C GLU A 38 -9.07 7.89 24.21
N HIS A 39 -9.67 6.80 23.74
CA HIS A 39 -10.30 6.76 22.42
C HIS A 39 -11.62 7.55 22.43
N THR A 40 -11.64 8.72 21.84
CA THR A 40 -12.85 9.52 21.64
C THR A 40 -13.28 9.55 20.17
N GLU A 41 -14.38 10.23 19.83
CA GLU A 41 -14.72 10.53 18.44
C GLU A 41 -13.86 11.68 17.92
N HIS A 42 -13.59 11.68 16.61
CA HIS A 42 -12.81 12.74 16.00
C HIS A 42 -13.72 13.91 15.63
N GLU A 43 -13.57 15.05 16.30
CA GLU A 43 -14.20 16.31 15.91
C GLU A 43 -13.24 17.09 15.02
N ILE A 44 -13.75 17.63 13.90
CA ILE A 44 -12.94 18.39 12.94
C ILE A 44 -13.38 19.85 12.99
N GLU A 45 -12.45 20.73 13.33
CA GLU A 45 -12.64 22.18 13.26
C GLU A 45 -11.80 22.75 12.11
N GLU A 46 -12.42 23.53 11.23
CA GLU A 46 -11.75 24.17 10.10
C GLU A 46 -11.76 25.69 10.25
N SER A 47 -10.61 26.32 10.03
CA SER A 47 -10.44 27.76 10.08
C SER A 47 -9.55 28.27 8.95
N MET A 48 -9.48 29.60 8.80
CA MET A 48 -8.72 30.29 7.73
C MET A 48 -9.04 29.78 6.31
N GLY A 49 -10.33 29.65 5.97
CA GLY A 49 -10.76 29.18 4.66
C GLY A 49 -10.40 27.72 4.39
N ASN A 50 -10.54 26.85 5.41
CA ASN A 50 -10.24 25.41 5.38
C ASN A 50 -8.75 25.08 5.16
N ARG A 51 -7.86 26.01 5.51
CA ARG A 51 -6.40 25.81 5.47
C ARG A 51 -5.83 25.36 6.80
N HIS A 52 -6.50 25.66 7.92
CA HIS A 52 -6.14 25.17 9.24
C HIS A 52 -7.22 24.21 9.73
N ILE A 53 -6.85 22.97 9.99
CA ILE A 53 -7.76 21.90 10.38
C ILE A 53 -7.27 21.34 11.71
N THR A 54 -8.13 21.30 12.72
CA THR A 54 -7.83 20.61 13.99
C THR A 54 -8.69 19.37 14.10
N ILE A 55 -8.05 18.22 14.32
CA ILE A 55 -8.70 16.95 14.61
C ILE A 55 -8.59 16.72 16.10
N PHE A 56 -9.70 16.83 16.83
CA PHE A 56 -9.79 16.54 18.25
C PHE A 56 -9.98 15.05 18.51
N GLY A 57 -9.56 14.56 19.67
CA GLY A 57 -9.84 13.20 20.10
C GLY A 57 -8.95 12.11 19.51
N VAL A 58 -7.77 12.47 19.01
CA VAL A 58 -6.84 11.50 18.40
C VAL A 58 -6.12 10.74 19.51
N LYS A 59 -6.33 9.42 19.61
CA LYS A 59 -5.68 8.63 20.66
C LYS A 59 -4.16 8.61 20.50
N ARG A 60 -3.44 8.80 21.61
CA ARG A 60 -2.00 8.56 21.68
C ARG A 60 -1.68 7.08 21.46
N ASN A 61 -0.95 6.84 20.39
CA ASN A 61 -0.54 5.52 19.95
C ASN A 61 0.99 5.42 19.92
N HIS A 62 1.55 4.89 21.00
CA HIS A 62 2.99 4.80 21.19
C HIS A 62 3.62 3.61 20.46
N ASP A 63 2.85 2.61 20.05
CA ASP A 63 3.37 1.38 19.44
C ASP A 63 3.17 1.28 17.93
N GLN A 64 2.67 2.36 17.31
CA GLN A 64 2.32 2.40 15.88
C GLN A 64 1.23 1.38 15.49
N SER A 65 0.45 0.88 16.45
CA SER A 65 -0.69 0.03 16.14
C SER A 65 -1.66 0.73 15.19
N TYR A 66 -2.38 -0.05 14.40
CA TYR A 66 -3.22 0.50 13.35
C TYR A 66 -4.46 1.20 13.92
N ASP A 67 -4.62 2.50 13.61
CA ASP A 67 -5.78 3.30 14.02
C ASP A 67 -6.76 3.50 12.84
N ASP A 68 -7.82 2.69 12.81
CA ASP A 68 -8.85 2.75 11.77
C ASP A 68 -9.68 4.05 11.78
N LYS A 69 -9.86 4.69 12.95
CA LYS A 69 -10.59 5.97 13.02
C LYS A 69 -9.77 7.06 12.37
N LEU A 70 -8.48 7.10 12.69
CA LEU A 70 -7.54 8.03 12.06
C LEU A 70 -7.46 7.78 10.54
N ARG A 71 -7.48 6.51 10.10
CA ARG A 71 -7.60 6.16 8.68
C ARG A 71 -8.83 6.78 8.04
N GLN A 72 -10.00 6.62 8.63
CA GLN A 72 -11.27 7.13 8.08
C GLN A 72 -11.29 8.65 8.01
N THR A 73 -10.82 9.32 9.06
CA THR A 73 -10.70 10.78 9.09
C THR A 73 -9.80 11.30 7.97
N PHE A 74 -8.62 10.68 7.79
CA PHE A 74 -7.73 11.06 6.70
C PHE A 74 -8.22 10.65 5.31
N ASP A 75 -9.01 9.58 5.16
CA ASP A 75 -9.67 9.23 3.90
C ASP A 75 -10.62 10.34 3.44
N THR A 76 -11.42 10.87 4.37
CA THR A 76 -12.30 12.01 4.10
C THR A 76 -11.51 13.27 3.78
N LEU A 77 -10.54 13.64 4.62
CA LEU A 77 -9.75 14.86 4.44
C LEU A 77 -8.93 14.85 3.15
N LEU A 78 -8.25 13.74 2.86
CA LEU A 78 -7.41 13.65 1.66
C LEU A 78 -8.24 13.61 0.38
N LYS A 79 -9.42 12.97 0.36
CA LYS A 79 -10.33 13.02 -0.80
C LYS A 79 -10.95 14.40 -1.00
N ARG A 80 -11.23 15.13 0.08
CA ARG A 80 -11.80 16.48 0.02
C ARG A 80 -10.78 17.49 -0.50
N HIS A 81 -9.56 17.44 0.03
CA HIS A 81 -8.54 18.46 -0.26
C HIS A 81 -7.62 18.08 -1.42
N MET A 82 -7.45 16.78 -1.72
CA MET A 82 -6.58 16.24 -2.77
C MET A 82 -5.21 16.96 -2.85
N PRO A 83 -4.41 16.96 -1.76
CA PRO A 83 -3.09 17.57 -1.81
C PRO A 83 -2.15 16.79 -2.74
N ASP A 84 -1.18 17.47 -3.33
CA ASP A 84 -0.11 16.84 -4.11
C ASP A 84 0.81 16.02 -3.18
N MET A 85 1.04 16.55 -1.96
CA MET A 85 1.92 15.96 -0.95
C MET A 85 1.33 16.08 0.46
N ILE A 86 1.62 15.08 1.29
CA ILE A 86 1.47 15.13 2.73
C ILE A 86 2.85 15.10 3.41
N HIS A 87 3.12 16.04 4.31
CA HIS A 87 4.29 16.03 5.18
C HIS A 87 3.88 15.85 6.64
N ILE A 88 4.16 14.68 7.20
CA ILE A 88 3.84 14.35 8.59
C ILE A 88 5.03 14.66 9.50
N HIS A 89 4.82 15.53 10.48
CA HIS A 89 5.77 15.82 11.56
C HIS A 89 5.51 14.86 12.72
N ALA A 90 6.24 13.74 12.71
CA ALA A 90 6.02 12.64 13.65
C ALA A 90 6.67 12.94 15.01
N PHE A 91 5.83 12.86 16.04
CA PHE A 91 6.22 12.82 17.45
C PHE A 91 5.59 11.58 18.10
N SER A 92 6.10 11.18 19.25
CA SER A 92 5.61 10.04 20.03
C SER A 92 4.11 10.13 20.29
N GLY A 93 3.40 9.06 19.94
CA GLY A 93 1.96 8.96 20.06
C GLY A 93 1.18 9.13 18.75
N VAL A 94 1.82 9.49 17.64
CA VAL A 94 1.14 9.57 16.33
C VAL A 94 1.22 8.22 15.60
N SER A 95 0.07 7.62 15.25
CA SER A 95 0.03 6.43 14.39
C SER A 95 0.18 6.82 12.91
N LEU A 96 1.32 6.47 12.31
CA LEU A 96 1.68 6.93 10.96
C LEU A 96 1.03 6.09 9.84
N LEU A 97 0.96 4.77 10.03
CA LEU A 97 0.55 3.83 8.98
C LEU A 97 -0.88 4.07 8.44
N PRO A 98 -1.90 4.42 9.27
CA PRO A 98 -3.23 4.76 8.78
C PRO A 98 -3.25 5.94 7.81
N ILE A 99 -2.53 7.01 8.15
CA ILE A 99 -2.44 8.24 7.35
C ILE A 99 -1.71 7.94 6.01
N ILE A 100 -0.58 7.22 6.10
CA ILE A 100 0.25 6.87 4.94
C ILE A 100 -0.49 5.94 3.98
N ASN A 101 -1.24 4.96 4.48
CA ASN A 101 -1.99 4.02 3.64
C ASN A 101 -3.05 4.73 2.80
N VAL A 102 -3.79 5.67 3.38
CA VAL A 102 -4.78 6.47 2.66
C VAL A 102 -4.10 7.31 1.59
N ALA A 103 -3.06 8.08 1.96
CA ALA A 103 -2.31 8.90 1.01
C ALA A 103 -1.74 8.06 -0.14
N CYS A 104 -1.24 6.86 0.16
CA CYS A 104 -0.74 5.91 -0.83
C CYS A 104 -1.84 5.46 -1.81
N SER A 105 -3.04 5.11 -1.30
CA SER A 105 -4.17 4.69 -2.13
C SER A 105 -4.68 5.77 -3.10
N LEU A 106 -4.43 7.05 -2.76
CA LEU A 106 -4.78 8.22 -3.56
C LEU A 106 -3.61 8.73 -4.44
N SER A 107 -2.47 8.02 -4.46
CA SER A 107 -1.25 8.41 -5.17
C SER A 107 -0.65 9.76 -4.72
N ILE A 108 -0.93 10.20 -3.49
CA ILE A 108 -0.39 11.43 -2.88
C ILE A 108 1.03 11.16 -2.36
N LYS A 109 1.97 12.09 -2.58
CA LYS A 109 3.36 11.95 -2.11
C LYS A 109 3.47 12.07 -0.60
N ARG A 110 4.30 11.25 0.04
CA ARG A 110 4.38 11.11 1.51
C ARG A 110 5.79 11.39 2.00
N VAL A 111 5.95 12.47 2.74
CA VAL A 111 7.18 12.83 3.47
C VAL A 111 6.91 12.74 4.96
N VAL A 112 7.85 12.18 5.73
CA VAL A 112 7.74 12.09 7.19
C VAL A 112 9.00 12.65 7.84
N THR A 113 8.89 13.60 8.75
CA THR A 113 10.01 14.00 9.63
C THR A 113 9.88 13.30 10.97
N LEU A 114 10.92 12.57 11.38
CA LEU A 114 10.98 11.89 12.67
C LEU A 114 11.62 12.81 13.72
N HIS A 115 10.81 13.56 14.47
CA HIS A 115 11.31 14.48 15.50
C HIS A 115 11.80 13.74 16.76
N ASP A 116 11.48 12.45 16.91
CA ASP A 116 11.97 11.55 17.95
C ASP A 116 12.16 10.12 17.40
N HIS A 117 12.46 9.14 18.26
CA HIS A 117 12.67 7.74 17.88
C HIS A 117 11.37 6.91 17.91
N SER A 118 10.19 7.54 17.82
CA SER A 118 8.87 6.88 17.96
C SER A 118 8.61 5.76 16.95
N LEU A 119 9.26 5.77 15.79
CA LEU A 119 9.14 4.72 14.79
C LEU A 119 9.68 3.35 15.28
N VAL A 120 10.70 3.37 16.13
CA VAL A 120 11.41 2.16 16.62
C VAL A 120 11.38 2.04 18.15
N CYS A 121 10.89 3.04 18.87
CA CYS A 121 10.82 3.07 20.33
C CYS A 121 9.47 3.58 20.82
N THR A 122 8.76 2.78 21.63
CA THR A 122 7.46 3.18 22.21
C THR A 122 7.54 4.42 23.07
N ARG A 123 8.66 4.64 23.76
CA ARG A 123 8.91 5.85 24.54
C ARG A 123 9.35 7.05 23.69
N GLY A 124 9.73 6.85 22.43
CA GLY A 124 10.28 7.88 21.55
C GLY A 124 11.71 8.35 21.87
N ILE A 125 12.28 8.00 23.03
CA ILE A 125 13.58 8.53 23.49
C ILE A 125 14.70 7.48 23.62
N MET A 126 14.40 6.20 23.41
CA MET A 126 15.38 5.10 23.56
C MET A 126 16.17 5.14 24.88
N TYR A 127 15.50 5.50 25.98
CA TYR A 127 16.03 5.54 27.34
C TYR A 127 15.00 4.93 28.29
N ASP A 128 15.43 3.95 29.09
CA ASP A 128 14.53 3.16 29.95
C ASP A 128 14.38 3.73 31.37
N GLY A 129 15.03 4.85 31.67
CA GLY A 129 15.10 5.44 33.02
C GLY A 129 16.45 5.23 33.71
N LYS A 130 17.24 4.23 33.29
CA LYS A 130 18.56 3.93 33.84
C LYS A 130 19.67 4.04 32.81
N LYS A 131 19.45 3.54 31.59
CA LYS A 131 20.45 3.54 30.52
C LYS A 131 19.82 3.78 29.14
N THR A 132 20.65 4.23 28.21
CA THR A 132 20.30 4.31 26.80
C THR A 132 20.11 2.89 26.24
N CYS A 133 19.05 2.69 25.47
CA CYS A 133 18.70 1.42 24.86
C CYS A 133 19.53 1.20 23.59
N ILE A 134 20.36 0.16 23.58
CA ILE A 134 21.18 -0.25 22.42
C ILE A 134 20.87 -1.73 22.16
N VAL A 135 20.18 -2.03 21.06
CA VAL A 135 19.69 -3.38 20.74
C VAL A 135 20.05 -3.75 19.30
N GLY A 136 20.53 -4.97 19.04
CA GLY A 136 20.92 -5.42 17.68
C GLY A 136 19.75 -5.39 16.69
N SER A 137 18.61 -5.89 17.14
CA SER A 137 17.31 -5.87 16.48
C SER A 137 16.22 -5.38 17.44
N LEU A 138 15.08 -4.95 16.90
CA LEU A 138 13.88 -4.69 17.72
C LEU A 138 13.44 -5.91 18.51
N LYS A 139 13.67 -7.12 17.98
CA LYS A 139 13.39 -8.38 18.65
C LYS A 139 14.21 -8.58 19.91
N ASP A 140 15.36 -7.92 20.06
CA ASP A 140 16.19 -8.02 21.27
C ASP A 140 15.75 -7.07 22.39
N CYS A 141 14.77 -6.20 22.12
CA CYS A 141 14.31 -5.24 23.11
C CYS A 141 13.54 -5.94 24.24
N ARG A 142 14.01 -5.76 25.48
CA ARG A 142 13.43 -6.33 26.71
C ARG A 142 13.06 -5.28 27.76
N CYS A 143 12.89 -4.01 27.37
CA CYS A 143 12.62 -2.95 28.34
C CYS A 143 11.21 -3.07 28.97
N HIS A 144 11.06 -2.54 30.19
CA HIS A 144 9.80 -2.62 30.94
C HIS A 144 8.59 -2.09 30.17
N GLU A 145 8.75 -1.00 29.41
CA GLU A 145 7.64 -0.47 28.61
C GLU A 145 7.23 -1.42 27.48
N CYS A 146 8.17 -2.01 26.74
CA CYS A 146 7.80 -2.96 25.68
C CYS A 146 7.11 -4.21 26.26
N VAL A 147 7.56 -4.69 27.43
CA VAL A 147 6.90 -5.78 28.18
C VAL A 147 5.49 -5.38 28.62
N ARG A 148 5.33 -4.15 29.12
CA ARG A 148 4.04 -3.61 29.55
C ARG A 148 3.07 -3.51 28.37
N PHE A 149 3.53 -2.95 27.24
CA PHE A 149 2.71 -2.83 26.04
C PHE A 149 2.36 -4.19 25.42
N SER A 150 3.32 -5.13 25.34
CA SER A 150 3.05 -6.47 24.81
C SER A 150 1.96 -7.19 25.63
N LYS A 151 2.01 -7.08 26.96
CA LYS A 151 0.96 -7.59 27.84
C LYS A 151 -0.37 -6.86 27.62
N SER A 152 -0.35 -5.54 27.47
CA SER A 152 -1.57 -4.75 27.26
C SER A 152 -2.30 -5.08 25.95
N CYS A 153 -1.57 -5.60 24.94
CA CYS A 153 -2.15 -6.03 23.68
C CYS A 153 -2.32 -7.56 23.56
N GLY A 154 -2.14 -8.32 24.65
CA GLY A 154 -2.33 -9.77 24.68
C GLY A 154 -1.32 -10.57 23.83
N LYS A 155 -0.12 -10.03 23.58
CA LYS A 155 0.92 -10.67 22.75
C LYS A 155 2.13 -11.05 23.59
N THR A 156 2.86 -12.07 23.14
CA THR A 156 4.23 -12.28 23.64
C THR A 156 5.11 -11.09 23.23
N LEU A 157 6.19 -10.87 23.97
CA LEU A 157 7.10 -9.76 23.67
C LEU A 157 7.76 -9.89 22.28
N ASP A 158 8.05 -11.13 21.85
CA ASP A 158 8.66 -11.40 20.57
C ASP A 158 7.68 -11.16 19.41
N GLU A 159 6.41 -11.57 19.54
CA GLU A 159 5.35 -11.23 18.58
C GLU A 159 5.17 -9.72 18.48
N TYR A 160 5.04 -9.04 19.63
CA TYR A 160 4.87 -7.60 19.69
C TYR A 160 6.02 -6.82 19.04
N ASN A 161 7.27 -7.21 19.32
CA ASN A 161 8.43 -6.58 18.70
C ASN A 161 8.55 -6.90 17.21
N THR A 162 8.12 -8.08 16.77
CA THR A 162 8.07 -8.45 15.35
C THR A 162 7.04 -7.58 14.61
N ASP A 163 5.84 -7.41 15.17
CA ASP A 163 4.80 -6.55 14.56
C ASP A 163 5.24 -5.10 14.45
N ARG A 164 5.97 -4.59 15.45
CA ARG A 164 6.55 -3.24 15.41
C ARG A 164 7.59 -3.09 14.32
N GLU A 165 8.46 -4.09 14.17
CA GLU A 165 9.47 -4.11 13.11
C GLU A 165 8.81 -4.14 11.72
N ASP A 166 7.80 -4.98 11.53
CA ASP A 166 7.05 -5.10 10.28
C ASP A 166 6.27 -3.83 9.96
N THR A 167 5.65 -3.21 10.98
CA THR A 167 4.95 -1.92 10.85
C THR A 167 5.91 -0.81 10.46
N ALA A 168 7.08 -0.73 11.12
CA ALA A 168 8.09 0.27 10.80
C ALA A 168 8.63 0.10 9.37
N LYS A 169 8.93 -1.14 8.95
CA LYS A 169 9.32 -1.47 7.57
C LYS A 169 8.22 -1.12 6.57
N ALA A 170 6.95 -1.39 6.91
CA ALA A 170 5.79 -1.07 6.08
C ALA A 170 5.60 0.46 5.90
N ILE A 171 5.84 1.24 6.95
CA ILE A 171 5.85 2.71 6.89
C ILE A 171 6.98 3.17 5.96
N LEU A 172 8.21 2.70 6.20
CA LEU A 172 9.36 3.06 5.38
C LEU A 172 9.15 2.72 3.90
N SER A 173 8.62 1.54 3.56
CA SER A 173 8.43 1.14 2.17
C SER A 173 7.37 1.97 1.41
N ARG A 174 6.51 2.70 2.13
CA ARG A 174 5.38 3.47 1.56
C ARG A 174 5.66 4.99 1.54
N CYS A 175 6.69 5.47 2.24
CA CYS A 175 7.09 6.87 2.20
C CYS A 175 7.99 7.16 1.00
N ASP A 176 7.77 8.29 0.31
CA ASP A 176 8.68 8.77 -0.74
C ASP A 176 9.98 9.30 -0.12
N ALA A 177 9.90 9.89 1.08
CA ALA A 177 11.07 10.29 1.87
C ALA A 177 10.78 10.29 3.38
N VAL A 178 11.80 9.99 4.17
CA VAL A 178 11.79 10.09 5.64
C VAL A 178 12.98 10.94 6.08
N ILE A 179 12.70 12.06 6.74
CA ILE A 179 13.68 13.02 7.25
C ILE A 179 14.12 12.62 8.66
N CYS A 180 15.42 12.40 8.81
CA CYS A 180 16.11 12.19 10.08
C CYS A 180 16.90 13.46 10.45
N PRO A 181 16.63 14.12 11.60
CA PRO A 181 17.35 15.35 11.98
C PRO A 181 18.82 15.16 12.38
N SER A 182 19.29 13.92 12.58
CA SER A 182 20.69 13.57 12.85
C SER A 182 21.17 12.36 12.06
N MET A 183 22.48 12.28 11.82
CA MET A 183 23.08 11.09 11.21
C MET A 183 23.01 9.92 12.18
N GLN A 184 23.13 10.17 13.49
CA GLN A 184 22.93 9.14 14.52
C GLN A 184 21.55 8.46 14.39
N GLN A 185 20.45 9.22 14.27
CA GLN A 185 19.11 8.64 14.14
C GLN A 185 18.97 7.86 12.83
N LYS A 186 19.50 8.40 11.72
CA LYS A 186 19.50 7.71 10.42
C LYS A 186 20.23 6.36 10.50
N ASN A 187 21.45 6.35 11.05
CA ASN A 187 22.26 5.14 11.19
C ASN A 187 21.55 4.11 12.07
N GLU A 188 20.91 4.56 13.14
CA GLU A 188 20.16 3.68 14.04
C GLU A 188 18.95 3.02 13.35
N LEU A 189 18.21 3.77 12.54
CA LEU A 189 17.12 3.20 11.72
C LEU A 189 17.63 2.22 10.67
N GLU A 190 18.72 2.55 9.96
CA GLU A 190 19.32 1.65 8.97
C GLU A 190 19.83 0.36 9.63
N ARG A 191 20.35 0.45 10.85
CA ARG A 191 20.83 -0.69 11.63
C ARG A 191 19.69 -1.60 12.10
N LEU A 192 18.57 -1.02 12.54
CA LEU A 192 17.43 -1.78 13.09
C LEU A 192 16.49 -2.34 12.01
N LEU A 193 16.30 -1.61 10.90
CA LEU A 193 15.27 -1.92 9.90
C LEU A 193 15.84 -2.27 8.52
N GLY A 194 17.15 -2.08 8.31
CA GLY A 194 17.84 -2.24 7.04
C GLY A 194 18.03 -0.91 6.28
N ARG A 195 18.97 -0.87 5.34
CA ARG A 195 19.25 0.32 4.52
C ARG A 195 18.07 0.66 3.62
N GLY A 196 17.44 1.83 3.84
CA GLY A 196 16.35 2.36 3.03
C GLY A 196 16.81 3.52 2.13
N LYS A 197 16.54 3.44 0.81
CA LYS A 197 16.90 4.50 -0.16
C LYS A 197 16.21 5.86 0.12
N ASN A 198 15.12 5.85 0.88
CA ASN A 198 14.28 7.01 1.19
C ASN A 198 14.61 7.72 2.52
N LEU A 199 15.56 7.22 3.32
CA LEU A 199 16.02 7.90 4.54
C LEU A 199 16.98 9.04 4.20
N LYS A 200 16.67 10.26 4.65
CA LYS A 200 17.45 11.49 4.39
C LYS A 200 17.82 12.17 5.69
N CYS A 201 19.11 12.43 5.90
CA CYS A 201 19.55 13.24 7.02
C CYS A 201 19.44 14.73 6.65
N ILE A 202 18.57 15.48 7.33
CA ILE A 202 18.43 16.93 7.17
C ILE A 202 18.44 17.54 8.57
N HIS A 203 19.56 18.14 8.97
CA HIS A 203 19.66 18.87 10.23
C HIS A 203 18.76 20.10 10.24
N TYR A 204 18.13 20.40 11.38
CA TYR A 204 17.35 21.62 11.56
C TYR A 204 18.19 22.89 11.40
N GLY A 205 17.52 23.97 11.00
CA GLY A 205 18.11 25.31 10.90
C GLY A 205 17.65 26.25 12.01
N VAL A 206 18.53 27.17 12.41
CA VAL A 206 18.28 28.19 13.45
C VAL A 206 18.32 29.62 12.90
N ASN A 207 17.75 30.59 13.62
CA ASN A 207 17.74 32.00 13.21
C ASN A 207 19.09 32.69 13.57
N VAL A 208 19.63 33.49 12.65
CA VAL A 208 21.04 33.96 12.66
C VAL A 208 21.18 35.45 13.02
N GLU A 209 20.08 36.12 13.42
CA GLU A 209 20.01 37.59 13.44
C GLU A 209 20.58 38.30 14.68
N LYS A 210 21.12 37.60 15.69
CA LYS A 210 21.63 38.27 16.91
C LYS A 210 23.11 37.95 17.12
N GLY A 211 23.96 38.96 16.91
CA GLY A 211 25.38 38.90 17.21
C GLY A 211 25.64 38.82 18.72
N ARG A 212 26.71 38.11 19.10
CA ARG A 212 27.11 37.92 20.50
C ARG A 212 27.39 39.26 21.18
N VAL A 213 26.75 39.51 22.31
CA VAL A 213 27.22 40.51 23.29
C VAL A 213 27.85 39.75 24.45
N MET A 214 29.18 39.77 24.54
CA MET A 214 29.85 39.27 25.73
C MET A 214 29.59 40.23 26.88
N HIS A 215 28.90 39.76 27.91
CA HIS A 215 28.70 40.52 29.11
C HIS A 215 29.74 40.12 30.16
N ASN A 216 30.48 41.09 30.69
CA ASN A 216 31.39 40.83 31.80
C ASN A 216 30.58 40.79 33.10
N HIS A 217 30.20 39.60 33.53
CA HIS A 217 29.27 39.38 34.64
C HIS A 217 29.94 39.26 36.03
N GLY A 218 31.27 39.32 36.10
CA GLY A 218 32.04 39.20 37.34
C GLY A 218 32.20 37.77 37.89
N ARG A 219 31.25 36.86 37.60
CA ARG A 219 31.31 35.41 37.87
C ARG A 219 30.86 34.61 36.65
N THR A 220 31.40 33.40 36.48
CA THR A 220 31.01 32.49 35.41
C THR A 220 29.58 32.02 35.59
N ARG A 221 28.75 32.16 34.55
CA ARG A 221 27.34 31.76 34.56
C ARG A 221 27.08 30.58 33.65
N PHE A 222 26.65 29.47 34.23
CA PHE A 222 26.20 28.30 33.49
C PHE A 222 24.69 28.37 33.26
N GLY A 223 24.25 27.92 32.09
CA GLY A 223 22.84 27.87 31.69
C GLY A 223 22.34 26.45 31.49
N PHE A 224 21.06 26.21 31.78
CA PHE A 224 20.31 25.03 31.32
C PHE A 224 18.96 25.49 30.77
N LEU A 225 18.56 24.98 29.60
CA LEU A 225 17.30 25.34 28.96
C LEU A 225 16.56 24.09 28.45
N GLY A 226 15.40 23.81 29.02
CA GLY A 226 14.59 22.64 28.65
C GLY A 226 13.58 22.23 29.72
N LEU A 227 12.84 21.15 29.47
CA LEU A 227 11.94 20.53 30.43
C LEU A 227 12.72 19.92 31.60
N LEU A 228 12.14 19.92 32.80
CA LEU A 228 12.76 19.41 34.03
C LEU A 228 12.56 17.90 34.22
N SER A 229 12.66 17.14 33.13
CA SER A 229 12.53 15.68 33.12
C SER A 229 13.86 14.98 33.39
N ASP A 230 13.82 13.76 33.93
CA ASP A 230 15.03 12.99 34.24
C ASP A 230 15.88 12.70 32.99
N SER A 231 15.25 12.55 31.81
CA SER A 231 15.93 12.36 30.52
C SER A 231 16.73 13.58 30.06
N LYS A 232 16.38 14.78 30.54
CA LYS A 232 17.07 16.04 30.24
C LYS A 232 18.19 16.36 31.22
N GLY A 233 18.32 15.58 32.32
CA GLY A 233 19.53 15.51 33.14
C GLY A 233 19.83 16.70 34.05
N ILE A 234 18.84 17.51 34.43
CA ILE A 234 19.07 18.65 35.34
C ILE A 234 19.74 18.21 36.67
N ASP A 235 19.41 17.02 37.17
CA ASP A 235 19.99 16.49 38.41
C ASP A 235 21.52 16.29 38.28
N THR A 236 22.01 15.92 37.10
CA THR A 236 23.45 15.79 36.80
C THR A 236 24.18 17.12 36.98
N ILE A 237 23.55 18.25 36.64
CA ILE A 237 24.11 19.59 36.85
C ILE A 237 24.12 19.92 38.35
N MET A 238 23.03 19.60 39.06
CA MET A 238 22.92 19.89 40.49
C MET A 238 23.93 19.08 41.31
N ASP A 239 24.15 17.82 40.97
CA ASP A 239 25.14 16.96 41.63
C ASP A 239 26.58 17.38 41.31
N ALA A 240 26.85 17.87 40.08
CA ALA A 240 28.14 18.45 39.75
C ALA A 240 28.39 19.72 40.58
N ARG A 241 27.36 20.57 40.72
CA ARG A 241 27.42 21.84 41.47
C ARG A 241 27.63 21.67 42.97
N ARG A 242 27.05 20.63 43.61
CA ARG A 242 27.21 20.39 45.05
C ARG A 242 28.66 20.21 45.51
N GLY A 243 29.52 19.71 44.63
CA GLY A 243 30.94 19.48 44.92
C GLY A 243 31.90 20.44 44.21
N LEU A 244 31.38 21.53 43.64
CA LEU A 244 32.15 22.45 42.79
C LEU A 244 33.04 23.37 43.63
N ASN A 245 34.35 23.40 43.35
CA ASN A 245 35.26 24.39 43.93
C ASN A 245 35.25 25.68 43.09
N GLY A 246 34.64 26.74 43.62
CA GLY A 246 34.62 28.07 43.00
C GLY A 246 33.22 28.66 42.83
N ASP A 247 33.13 29.99 42.78
CA ASP A 247 31.87 30.71 42.66
C ASP A 247 31.34 30.74 41.21
N SER A 248 30.17 30.17 40.97
CA SER A 248 29.45 30.25 39.69
C SER A 248 27.95 30.41 39.88
N ASP A 249 27.28 31.05 38.92
CA ASP A 249 25.81 31.12 38.89
C ASP A 249 25.24 30.02 37.98
N LEU A 250 24.06 29.52 38.32
CA LEU A 250 23.27 28.65 37.44
C LEU A 250 21.96 29.35 37.07
N VAL A 251 21.70 29.46 35.77
CA VAL A 251 20.46 30.01 35.21
C VAL A 251 19.68 28.89 34.53
N VAL A 252 18.44 28.65 34.97
CA VAL A 252 17.57 27.60 34.43
C VAL A 252 16.40 28.26 33.70
N GLY A 253 16.28 28.01 32.40
CA GLY A 253 15.11 28.36 31.59
C GLY A 253 14.22 27.15 31.40
N THR A 254 12.93 27.27 31.70
CA THR A 254 11.98 26.16 31.50
C THR A 254 10.56 26.65 31.20
N SER A 255 9.85 25.87 30.38
CA SER A 255 8.41 26.00 30.15
C SER A 255 7.58 25.09 31.09
N ASP A 256 8.22 24.23 31.88
CA ASP A 256 7.58 23.29 32.79
C ASP A 256 7.24 23.95 34.15
N ILE A 257 6.36 24.95 34.09
CA ILE A 257 6.06 25.87 35.21
C ILE A 257 5.40 25.21 36.43
N ASN A 258 4.88 24.00 36.26
CA ASN A 258 4.19 23.24 37.32
C ASN A 258 5.06 22.13 37.91
N ASN A 259 6.33 22.04 37.53
CA ASN A 259 7.20 20.95 37.98
C ASN A 259 7.65 21.17 39.45
N PRO A 260 7.51 20.16 40.33
CA PRO A 260 7.91 20.29 41.73
C PRO A 260 9.42 20.56 41.93
N LYS A 261 10.27 20.24 40.94
CA LYS A 261 11.71 20.55 40.99
C LYS A 261 11.99 22.07 41.00
N LEU A 262 11.03 22.93 40.64
CA LEU A 262 11.23 24.38 40.61
C LEU A 262 11.54 24.98 41.99
N GLU A 263 10.76 24.64 43.01
CA GLU A 263 10.96 25.14 44.38
C GLU A 263 12.30 24.66 44.94
N GLN A 264 12.69 23.43 44.59
CA GLN A 264 13.99 22.86 44.97
C GLN A 264 15.16 23.61 44.31
N LEU A 265 15.03 24.01 43.04
CA LEU A 265 16.06 24.79 42.35
C LEU A 265 16.18 26.20 42.95
N GLU A 266 15.06 26.88 43.17
CA GLU A 266 15.03 28.24 43.72
C GLU A 266 15.59 28.29 45.15
N SER A 267 15.26 27.31 46.01
CA SER A 267 15.81 27.20 47.37
C SER A 267 17.32 26.90 47.40
N GLN A 268 17.88 26.35 46.33
CA GLN A 268 19.31 26.10 46.16
C GLN A 268 20.05 27.28 45.48
N GLY A 269 19.41 28.44 45.40
CA GLY A 269 20.00 29.67 44.84
C GLY A 269 20.13 29.67 43.32
N VAL A 270 19.41 28.78 42.61
CA VAL A 270 19.39 28.75 41.14
C VAL A 270 18.44 29.83 40.62
N LYS A 271 18.89 30.59 39.62
CA LYS A 271 18.06 31.62 38.99
C LYS A 271 17.15 30.98 37.94
N VAL A 272 15.88 30.83 38.27
CA VAL A 272 14.90 30.23 37.36
C VAL A 272 14.19 31.30 36.52
N ILE A 273 14.05 31.04 35.22
CA ILE A 273 13.34 31.88 34.26
C ILE A 273 12.18 31.07 33.69
N LYS A 274 10.98 31.40 34.16
CA LYS A 274 9.73 30.73 33.80
C LYS A 274 9.16 31.31 32.50
N SER A 275 8.60 30.44 31.67
CA SER A 275 7.80 30.79 30.48
C SER A 275 8.52 31.74 29.51
N ILE A 276 9.46 31.20 28.74
CA ILE A 276 10.26 31.95 27.76
C ILE A 276 9.71 31.65 26.36
N GLY A 277 9.17 32.68 25.71
CA GLY A 277 8.80 32.60 24.30
C GLY A 277 10.04 32.54 23.40
N TYR A 278 9.88 31.97 22.20
CA TYR A 278 10.99 31.76 21.26
C TYR A 278 11.72 33.06 20.90
N ASP A 279 10.98 34.15 20.66
CA ASP A 279 11.56 35.42 20.21
C ASP A 279 12.35 36.15 21.33
N ASP A 280 12.01 35.83 22.58
CA ASP A 280 12.64 36.36 23.80
C ASP A 280 13.80 35.50 24.31
N LEU A 281 14.05 34.34 23.70
CA LEU A 281 15.04 33.36 24.17
C LEU A 281 16.43 33.99 24.35
N TYR A 282 16.81 34.87 23.41
CA TYR A 282 18.05 35.62 23.49
C TYR A 282 18.07 36.62 24.65
N SER A 283 17.09 37.53 24.71
CA SER A 283 17.07 38.65 25.66
C SER A 283 16.84 38.18 27.09
N ARG A 284 16.04 37.12 27.29
CA ARG A 284 15.66 36.64 28.61
C ARG A 284 16.56 35.54 29.15
N PHE A 285 17.18 34.71 28.31
CA PHE A 285 18.00 33.58 28.76
C PHE A 285 19.45 33.65 28.29
N PHE A 286 19.71 33.61 26.97
CA PHE A 286 21.08 33.51 26.47
C PHE A 286 21.96 34.72 26.83
N SER A 287 21.38 35.92 26.96
CA SER A 287 22.08 37.13 27.43
C SER A 287 22.59 37.05 28.88
N LYS A 288 22.20 36.02 29.64
CA LYS A 288 22.49 35.89 31.07
C LYS A 288 23.47 34.76 31.39
N ILE A 289 23.99 34.08 30.38
CA ILE A 289 24.86 32.90 30.56
C ILE A 289 26.12 33.02 29.71
N ASP A 290 27.20 32.40 30.19
CA ASP A 290 28.49 32.31 29.49
C ASP A 290 28.65 30.97 28.78
N TYR A 291 28.16 29.89 29.41
CA TYR A 291 28.21 28.52 28.91
C TYR A 291 26.84 27.85 29.07
N LEU A 292 26.43 27.04 28.09
CA LEU A 292 25.21 26.25 28.18
C LEU A 292 25.56 24.78 28.46
N ILE A 293 24.90 24.16 29.44
CA ILE A 293 25.05 22.73 29.77
C ILE A 293 23.85 21.95 29.24
N ILE A 294 24.11 20.86 28.51
CA ILE A 294 23.12 19.96 27.92
C ILE A 294 23.42 18.51 28.38
N PRO A 295 22.93 18.12 29.58
CA PRO A 295 23.25 16.85 30.23
C PRO A 295 22.30 15.71 29.83
N SER A 296 21.83 15.70 28.58
CA SER A 296 20.79 14.78 28.14
C SER A 296 21.24 13.32 28.23
N LYS A 297 20.39 12.45 28.78
CA LYS A 297 20.69 11.02 29.00
C LYS A 297 20.30 10.13 27.81
N TRP A 298 19.95 10.75 26.69
CA TRP A 298 19.51 10.08 25.47
C TRP A 298 20.01 10.83 24.23
N ASN A 299 20.07 10.13 23.10
CA ASN A 299 20.46 10.71 21.82
C ASN A 299 19.33 11.60 21.26
N GLU A 300 19.41 12.90 21.54
CA GLU A 300 18.49 13.89 20.97
C GLU A 300 18.61 13.91 19.44
N THR A 301 17.49 13.74 18.74
CA THR A 301 17.43 13.73 17.27
C THR A 301 17.87 15.07 16.67
N GLY A 302 17.40 16.19 17.23
CA GLY A 302 17.76 17.54 16.79
C GLY A 302 17.68 18.56 17.91
N PRO A 303 18.70 18.64 18.79
CA PRO A 303 18.71 19.55 19.94
C PRO A 303 18.74 21.02 19.49
N MET A 304 17.58 21.67 19.40
CA MET A 304 17.46 23.05 18.94
C MET A 304 18.23 24.03 19.82
N VAL A 305 18.21 23.83 21.15
CA VAL A 305 18.91 24.69 22.11
C VAL A 305 20.43 24.66 21.89
N LEU A 306 20.99 23.49 21.56
CA LEU A 306 22.40 23.35 21.18
C LEU A 306 22.72 24.21 19.95
N LEU A 307 21.91 24.08 18.90
CA LEU A 307 22.09 24.85 17.67
C LEU A 307 21.93 26.36 17.94
N GLU A 308 20.98 26.77 18.76
CA GLU A 308 20.74 28.17 19.09
C GLU A 308 21.92 28.80 19.85
N ALA A 309 22.47 28.10 20.84
CA ALA A 309 23.66 28.54 21.57
C ALA A 309 24.87 28.72 20.65
N LEU A 310 25.13 27.73 19.79
CA LEU A 310 26.24 27.80 18.83
C LEU A 310 26.06 28.93 17.80
N CYS A 311 24.82 29.22 17.39
CA CYS A 311 24.51 30.27 16.43
C CYS A 311 24.94 31.66 16.92
N ILE A 312 24.67 31.94 18.20
CA ILE A 312 25.00 33.21 18.86
C ILE A 312 26.37 33.20 19.56
N GLY A 313 27.13 32.12 19.40
CA GLY A 313 28.51 32.01 19.89
C GLY A 313 28.66 31.69 21.38
N ILE A 314 27.66 31.05 22.01
CA ILE A 314 27.77 30.51 23.37
C ILE A 314 28.35 29.09 23.30
N PRO A 315 29.51 28.82 23.93
CA PRO A 315 30.05 27.47 24.02
C PRO A 315 29.19 26.55 24.90
N VAL A 316 29.29 25.25 24.64
CA VAL A 316 28.41 24.26 25.27
C VAL A 316 29.17 23.16 26.02
N LEU A 317 28.59 22.64 27.08
CA LEU A 317 29.01 21.42 27.77
C LEU A 317 27.96 20.36 27.48
N ILE A 318 28.31 19.29 26.77
CA ILE A 318 27.35 18.27 26.33
C ILE A 318 27.68 16.91 26.91
N SER A 319 26.67 16.10 27.21
CA SER A 319 26.91 14.69 27.54
C SER A 319 27.45 13.92 26.32
N ASP A 320 28.14 12.80 26.56
CA ASP A 320 28.72 11.93 25.52
C ASP A 320 27.64 11.19 24.72
N MET A 321 26.97 11.93 23.83
CA MET A 321 25.92 11.43 22.93
C MET A 321 26.31 11.74 21.48
N ASP A 322 26.32 10.72 20.63
CA ASP A 322 26.74 10.83 19.23
C ASP A 322 25.92 11.87 18.45
N SER A 323 24.62 11.97 18.74
CA SER A 323 23.74 12.94 18.08
C SER A 323 24.06 14.40 18.39
N MET A 324 24.73 14.67 19.52
CA MET A 324 25.20 16.00 19.89
C MET A 324 26.62 16.25 19.38
N LYS A 325 27.49 15.24 19.49
CA LYS A 325 28.90 15.32 19.03
C LYS A 325 29.02 15.67 17.55
N GLU A 326 28.13 15.16 16.69
CA GLU A 326 28.15 15.49 15.25
C GLU A 326 27.95 17.00 14.96
N LYS A 327 27.38 17.76 15.90
CA LYS A 327 27.02 19.18 15.76
C LYS A 327 28.10 20.14 16.26
N VAL A 328 29.06 19.65 17.04
CA VAL A 328 30.10 20.46 17.70
C VAL A 328 31.51 20.12 17.22
N VAL A 329 32.50 20.84 17.74
CA VAL A 329 33.93 20.51 17.65
C VAL A 329 34.48 20.54 19.07
N GLU A 330 34.75 19.36 19.62
CA GLU A 330 35.26 19.17 20.97
C GLU A 330 36.58 19.93 21.20
N GLY A 331 36.72 20.53 22.38
CA GLY A 331 37.85 21.38 22.75
C GLY A 331 37.86 22.77 22.10
N LYS A 332 36.90 23.07 21.21
CA LYS A 332 36.77 24.39 20.58
C LYS A 332 35.50 25.10 20.98
N ASN A 333 34.34 24.66 20.50
CA ASN A 333 33.05 25.26 20.85
C ASN A 333 32.24 24.41 21.85
N ALA A 334 32.75 23.22 22.19
CA ALA A 334 32.13 22.34 23.16
C ALA A 334 33.15 21.54 23.98
N MET A 335 32.74 21.11 25.16
CA MET A 335 33.38 20.01 25.90
C MET A 335 32.38 18.87 26.12
N VAL A 336 32.87 17.64 26.06
CA VAL A 336 32.06 16.43 26.25
C VAL A 336 32.31 15.87 27.65
N PHE A 337 31.27 15.41 28.32
CA PHE A 337 31.37 14.74 29.62
C PHE A 337 30.56 13.43 29.66
N ARG A 338 31.07 12.44 30.38
CA ARG A 338 30.45 11.11 30.52
C ARG A 338 29.71 10.95 31.84
N ASP A 339 30.15 11.63 32.88
CA ASP A 339 29.60 11.54 34.23
C ASP A 339 29.63 12.89 34.97
N VAL A 340 29.18 12.87 36.23
CA VAL A 340 29.06 14.05 37.09
C VAL A 340 30.44 14.60 37.45
N GLU A 341 31.41 13.72 37.66
CA GLU A 341 32.79 14.04 38.02
C GLU A 341 33.52 14.77 36.88
N GLU A 342 33.37 14.28 35.65
CA GLU A 342 33.94 14.90 34.45
C GLU A 342 33.29 16.26 34.16
N LEU A 343 31.96 16.37 34.31
CA LEU A 343 31.27 17.65 34.20
C LEU A 343 31.80 18.65 35.24
N ARG A 344 31.95 18.23 36.51
CA ARG A 344 32.47 19.06 37.58
C ARG A 344 33.89 19.55 37.28
N SER A 345 34.79 18.65 36.87
CA SER A 345 36.16 18.97 36.49
C SER A 345 36.24 19.99 35.35
N ILE A 346 35.37 19.84 34.34
CA ILE A 346 35.29 20.81 33.23
C ILE A 346 34.77 22.17 33.72
N MET A 347 33.76 22.20 34.58
CA MET A 347 33.24 23.44 35.16
C MET A 347 34.31 24.17 36.00
N GLU A 348 35.05 23.45 36.84
CA GLU A 348 36.18 23.99 37.62
C GLU A 348 37.29 24.52 36.70
N GLY A 349 37.65 23.77 35.65
CA GLY A 349 38.62 24.21 34.66
C GLY A 349 38.22 25.49 33.93
N ILE A 350 36.92 25.69 33.70
CA ILE A 350 36.38 26.93 33.11
C ILE A 350 36.43 28.09 34.11
N ILE A 351 36.05 27.86 35.37
CA ILE A 351 36.07 28.88 36.44
C ILE A 351 37.50 29.36 36.69
N ASP A 352 38.46 28.44 36.75
CA ASP A 352 39.89 28.73 36.91
C ASP A 352 40.54 29.33 35.65
N GLY A 353 39.82 29.38 34.53
CA GLY A 353 40.33 29.86 33.24
C GLY A 353 41.32 28.92 32.53
N LYS A 354 41.49 27.68 33.01
CA LYS A 354 42.30 26.62 32.40
C LYS A 354 41.68 26.10 31.11
N ILE A 355 40.35 26.09 31.02
CA ILE A 355 39.58 25.70 29.84
C ILE A 355 38.94 26.97 29.27
N ARG A 356 39.22 27.24 27.99
CA ARG A 356 38.59 28.34 27.23
C ARG A 356 38.02 27.80 25.93
N LEU A 357 36.74 28.06 25.71
CA LEU A 357 36.04 27.66 24.50
C LEU A 357 35.64 28.88 23.68
N ASP A 358 35.70 28.74 22.37
CA ASP A 358 35.22 29.71 21.39
C ASP A 358 33.95 29.20 20.70
N GLY A 359 32.81 29.79 21.05
CA GLY A 359 31.51 29.45 20.48
C GLY A 359 31.37 29.81 18.99
N ASN A 360 32.28 30.61 18.41
CA ASN A 360 32.22 31.01 17.00
C ASN A 360 32.86 30.02 16.03
N HIS A 361 33.41 28.89 16.50
CA HIS A 361 34.22 28.01 15.66
C HIS A 361 33.46 27.32 14.51
N LYS A 362 32.28 26.75 14.79
CA LYS A 362 31.42 26.07 13.81
C LYS A 362 30.00 26.59 13.96
N LYS A 363 29.56 27.41 13.01
CA LYS A 363 28.19 27.90 13.00
C LYS A 363 27.23 26.80 12.54
N PRO A 364 26.07 26.66 13.19
CA PRO A 364 25.02 25.74 12.79
C PRO A 364 24.34 26.19 11.49
N LYS A 365 23.60 25.26 10.89
CA LYS A 365 22.81 25.50 9.67
C LYS A 365 21.79 26.64 9.90
N GLY A 366 21.69 27.55 8.94
CA GLY A 366 20.67 28.60 8.97
C GLY A 366 19.28 28.07 8.59
N ARG A 367 18.22 28.75 9.03
CA ARG A 367 16.82 28.42 8.66
C ARG A 367 16.58 28.33 7.16
N GLU A 368 17.06 29.32 6.39
CA GLU A 368 16.87 29.32 4.92
C GLU A 368 17.55 28.14 4.22
N GLU A 369 18.72 27.72 4.72
CA GLU A 369 19.43 26.54 4.21
C GLU A 369 18.65 25.26 4.51
N TYR A 370 18.13 25.12 5.72
CA TYR A 370 17.22 24.02 6.09
C TYR A 370 15.97 23.96 5.20
N PHE A 371 15.31 25.10 4.94
CA PHE A 371 14.13 25.11 4.07
C PHE A 371 14.47 24.72 2.63
N LYS A 372 15.60 25.21 2.11
CA LYS A 372 16.05 24.85 0.76
C LYS A 372 16.27 23.34 0.64
N GLU A 373 16.83 22.69 1.67
CA GLU A 373 17.00 21.23 1.68
C GLU A 373 15.66 20.48 1.72
N VAL A 374 14.69 20.94 2.53
CA VAL A 374 13.35 20.33 2.60
C VAL A 374 12.58 20.52 1.28
N GLU A 375 12.65 21.70 0.66
CA GLU A 375 12.05 21.96 -0.66
C GLU A 375 12.67 21.10 -1.75
N ASN A 376 14.01 21.04 -1.81
CA ASN A 376 14.72 20.17 -2.75
C ASN A 376 14.29 18.69 -2.57
N LEU A 377 14.04 18.27 -1.33
CA LEU A 377 13.52 16.94 -1.05
C LEU A 377 12.10 16.76 -1.61
N TYR A 378 11.19 17.70 -1.37
CA TYR A 378 9.83 17.64 -1.90
C TYR A 378 9.83 17.49 -3.41
N GLU A 379 10.60 18.33 -4.10
CA GLU A 379 10.78 18.26 -5.55
C GLU A 379 11.28 16.87 -5.97
N SER A 380 12.23 16.28 -5.23
CA SER A 380 12.72 14.93 -5.52
C SER A 380 11.65 13.83 -5.37
N CYS A 381 10.67 14.00 -4.47
CA CYS A 381 9.61 13.01 -4.19
C CYS A 381 8.58 12.91 -5.32
N PHE A 382 8.28 14.00 -6.01
CA PHE A 382 7.42 13.96 -7.21
C PHE A 382 8.09 13.29 -8.40
N GLY A 383 9.35 12.88 -8.23
CA GLY A 383 10.29 12.94 -9.31
C GLY A 383 10.35 14.40 -9.73
N LYS A 384 11.45 15.09 -9.40
CA LYS A 384 11.94 16.02 -10.41
C LYS A 384 11.93 15.18 -11.68
N ILE A 385 11.43 15.75 -12.78
CA ILE A 385 12.15 15.54 -14.02
C ILE A 385 13.59 15.78 -13.62
N LYS A 386 14.37 14.73 -13.36
CA LYS A 386 15.78 14.88 -13.05
C LYS A 386 16.28 15.56 -14.30
N ARG A 387 16.50 16.86 -14.22
CA ARG A 387 17.02 17.61 -15.33
C ARG A 387 18.47 17.20 -15.36
N MET A 388 18.73 16.20 -16.20
CA MET A 388 20.02 15.59 -16.39
C MET A 388 20.71 16.31 -17.53
N LEU A 389 21.81 17.00 -17.21
CA LEU A 389 22.64 17.60 -18.21
C LEU A 389 23.52 16.52 -18.85
N PHE A 390 23.16 16.05 -20.03
CA PHE A 390 24.03 15.15 -20.79
C PHE A 390 25.17 15.93 -21.44
N LEU A 391 26.30 16.00 -20.74
CA LEU A 391 27.48 16.71 -21.21
C LEU A 391 28.42 15.77 -21.98
N LYS A 392 28.42 15.88 -23.31
CA LYS A 392 29.41 15.20 -24.15
C LYS A 392 30.75 15.91 -24.03
N LEU A 393 31.81 15.18 -23.68
CA LEU A 393 33.16 15.78 -23.61
C LEU A 393 33.87 15.75 -24.96
N GLY A 394 33.42 14.88 -25.86
CA GLY A 394 33.99 14.63 -27.18
C GLY A 394 33.61 13.22 -27.64
N TYR A 395 34.17 12.76 -28.76
CA TYR A 395 33.82 11.45 -29.35
C TYR A 395 35.01 10.49 -29.45
N ILE A 396 36.20 10.90 -29.01
CA ILE A 396 37.39 10.05 -28.93
C ILE A 396 37.17 8.97 -27.86
N CYS A 397 37.53 7.72 -28.18
CA CYS A 397 37.36 6.60 -27.28
C CYS A 397 38.51 5.61 -27.48
N ASN A 398 38.99 5.01 -26.40
CA ASN A 398 40.00 3.96 -26.41
C ASN A 398 39.44 2.58 -26.82
N ASN A 399 38.13 2.45 -27.10
CA ASN A 399 37.50 1.28 -27.73
C ASN A 399 37.07 1.56 -29.18
N ASN A 400 36.94 0.50 -29.98
CA ASN A 400 36.48 0.50 -31.37
C ASN A 400 35.26 -0.43 -31.57
N CYS A 401 34.22 -0.27 -30.74
CA CYS A 401 33.11 -1.21 -30.66
C CYS A 401 32.34 -1.35 -31.99
N LEU A 402 31.96 -2.59 -32.34
CA LEU A 402 31.18 -2.90 -33.54
C LEU A 402 29.80 -2.20 -33.56
N PHE A 403 29.22 -1.94 -32.38
CA PHE A 403 27.91 -1.30 -32.19
C PHE A 403 27.98 0.22 -31.97
N CYS A 404 29.13 0.87 -32.16
CA CYS A 404 29.27 2.30 -31.85
C CYS A 404 28.36 3.18 -32.74
N VAL A 405 27.50 4.00 -32.13
CA VAL A 405 26.57 4.90 -32.84
C VAL A 405 27.27 6.06 -33.58
N THR A 406 28.53 6.36 -33.24
CA THR A 406 29.37 7.37 -33.93
C THR A 406 30.36 6.72 -34.91
N GLY A 407 30.96 5.59 -34.52
CA GLY A 407 31.84 4.79 -35.38
C GLY A 407 33.08 5.54 -35.88
N ASN A 408 33.37 5.45 -37.19
CA ASN A 408 34.53 6.13 -37.81
C ASN A 408 34.28 7.62 -38.09
N ASN A 409 33.05 8.10 -37.86
CA ASN A 409 32.69 9.52 -38.06
C ASN A 409 32.97 10.35 -36.80
N ARG A 410 33.88 9.90 -35.94
CA ARG A 410 34.27 10.61 -34.70
C ARG A 410 35.04 11.88 -35.10
N PRO A 411 34.61 13.07 -34.62
CA PRO A 411 35.48 14.24 -34.61
C PRO A 411 36.83 13.91 -33.96
N LYS A 412 37.91 14.48 -34.51
CA LYS A 412 39.28 14.16 -34.08
C LYS A 412 39.68 14.81 -32.74
N ASP A 413 38.94 15.83 -32.30
CA ASP A 413 39.25 16.61 -31.10
C ASP A 413 38.16 16.49 -30.03
N PHE A 414 38.57 16.63 -28.77
CA PHE A 414 37.64 16.84 -27.65
C PHE A 414 37.01 18.24 -27.74
N ILE A 415 35.87 18.43 -27.10
CA ILE A 415 35.28 19.77 -26.95
C ILE A 415 36.20 20.60 -26.04
N ASP A 416 36.39 21.87 -26.42
CA ASP A 416 37.21 22.83 -25.69
C ASP A 416 36.76 22.98 -24.23
N PHE A 417 37.73 23.04 -23.32
CA PHE A 417 37.48 23.15 -21.88
C PHE A 417 36.68 24.41 -21.51
N GLY A 418 36.99 25.55 -22.15
CA GLY A 418 36.34 26.82 -21.88
C GLY A 418 34.85 26.78 -22.21
N ILE A 419 34.46 26.08 -23.28
CA ILE A 419 33.05 25.87 -23.66
C ILE A 419 32.33 25.02 -22.60
N LEU A 420 32.94 23.89 -22.21
CA LEU A 420 32.35 22.99 -21.21
C LEU A 420 32.20 23.67 -19.84
N ARG A 421 33.22 24.44 -19.43
CA ARG A 421 33.19 25.24 -18.20
C ARG A 421 32.05 26.26 -18.22
N LYS A 422 31.92 27.04 -19.29
CA LYS A 422 30.83 28.02 -19.41
C LYS A 422 29.45 27.36 -19.33
N LYS A 423 29.29 26.19 -19.97
CA LYS A 423 28.03 25.44 -19.96
C LYS A 423 27.67 24.92 -18.57
N LEU A 424 28.62 24.31 -17.85
CA LEU A 424 28.42 23.84 -16.48
C LEU A 424 28.04 24.97 -15.52
N ILE A 425 28.63 26.16 -15.69
CA ILE A 425 28.32 27.32 -14.84
C ILE A 425 26.94 27.90 -15.20
N ARG A 426 26.61 28.01 -16.48
CA ARG A 426 25.35 28.58 -16.96
C ARG A 426 24.15 27.71 -16.58
N ASP A 427 24.27 26.40 -16.74
CA ASP A 427 23.15 25.46 -16.64
C ASP A 427 22.99 24.87 -15.21
N VAL A 428 23.68 25.41 -14.20
CA VAL A 428 23.65 24.85 -12.83
C VAL A 428 22.29 25.04 -12.13
N GLU A 429 21.58 26.12 -12.45
CA GLU A 429 20.27 26.40 -11.85
C GLU A 429 19.15 25.51 -12.44
N ASP A 430 19.36 25.00 -13.65
CA ASP A 430 18.36 24.22 -14.40
C ASP A 430 18.48 22.72 -14.23
N TYR A 431 19.65 22.19 -13.87
CA TYR A 431 19.97 20.76 -13.89
C TYR A 431 20.56 20.28 -12.55
N ASP A 432 20.07 19.17 -12.00
CA ASP A 432 20.51 18.63 -10.70
C ASP A 432 21.66 17.60 -10.83
N GLU A 433 21.71 16.93 -11.98
CA GLU A 433 22.65 15.84 -12.27
C GLU A 433 23.33 16.09 -13.61
N VAL A 434 24.66 15.97 -13.66
CA VAL A 434 25.41 16.00 -14.91
C VAL A 434 25.86 14.59 -15.28
N ILE A 435 25.55 14.18 -16.51
CA ILE A 435 26.00 12.92 -17.08
C ILE A 435 27.14 13.21 -18.03
N LEU A 436 28.36 12.89 -17.60
CA LEU A 436 29.55 12.96 -18.44
C LEU A 436 29.56 11.76 -19.39
N SER A 437 29.42 12.03 -20.69
CA SER A 437 29.31 11.01 -21.74
C SER A 437 30.05 11.46 -23.01
N GLY A 438 29.84 10.75 -24.12
CA GLY A 438 30.52 10.94 -25.40
C GLY A 438 31.21 9.67 -25.89
N GLY A 439 32.46 9.78 -26.31
CA GLY A 439 33.36 8.65 -26.55
C GLY A 439 33.75 7.97 -25.24
N GLU A 440 35.03 8.03 -24.86
CA GLU A 440 35.47 7.70 -23.50
C GLU A 440 35.82 9.02 -22.78
N PRO A 441 35.03 9.47 -21.79
CA PRO A 441 35.31 10.74 -21.12
C PRO A 441 36.60 10.71 -20.29
N THR A 442 36.98 9.55 -19.75
CA THR A 442 38.07 9.42 -18.76
C THR A 442 39.48 9.58 -19.35
N ILE A 443 39.63 9.55 -20.68
CA ILE A 443 40.92 9.76 -21.35
C ILE A 443 41.19 11.24 -21.70
N LYS A 444 40.23 12.13 -21.43
CA LYS A 444 40.40 13.58 -21.65
C LYS A 444 41.35 14.15 -20.61
N LYS A 445 42.33 14.97 -21.05
CA LYS A 445 43.41 15.51 -20.19
C LYS A 445 42.87 16.31 -18.99
N ASP A 446 41.85 17.12 -19.24
CA ASP A 446 41.15 18.03 -18.33
C ASP A 446 39.90 17.39 -17.68
N PHE A 447 39.78 16.05 -17.69
CA PHE A 447 38.64 15.33 -17.11
C PHE A 447 38.43 15.67 -15.62
N PHE A 448 39.51 15.69 -14.83
CA PHE A 448 39.42 15.99 -13.39
C PHE A 448 39.07 17.46 -13.12
N ASP A 449 39.46 18.40 -13.99
CA ASP A 449 39.07 19.79 -13.87
C ASP A 449 37.56 19.97 -14.09
N ILE A 450 37.00 19.23 -15.05
CA ILE A 450 35.56 19.19 -15.31
C ILE A 450 34.80 18.58 -14.12
N MET A 451 35.29 17.45 -13.59
CA MET A 451 34.74 16.82 -12.38
C MET A 451 34.76 17.78 -11.19
N GLU A 452 35.87 18.50 -10.99
CA GLU A 452 36.03 19.49 -9.91
C GLU A 452 35.04 20.64 -10.04
N ILE A 453 34.85 21.19 -11.25
CA ILE A 453 33.88 22.25 -11.49
C ILE A 453 32.46 21.73 -11.21
N ALA A 454 32.08 20.59 -11.79
CA ALA A 454 30.75 20.01 -11.58
C ALA A 454 30.46 19.77 -10.09
N PHE A 455 31.43 19.22 -9.37
CA PHE A 455 31.34 18.97 -7.94
C PHE A 455 31.19 20.27 -7.13
N ARG A 456 32.00 21.30 -7.42
CA ARG A 456 31.91 22.60 -6.75
C ARG A 456 30.62 23.36 -7.04
N MET A 457 30.05 23.16 -8.23
CA MET A 457 28.76 23.73 -8.62
C MET A 457 27.57 22.99 -8.00
N GLY A 458 27.81 21.85 -7.31
CA GLY A 458 26.77 21.11 -6.59
C GLY A 458 26.01 20.08 -7.43
N TYR A 459 26.50 19.75 -8.64
CA TYR A 459 25.90 18.68 -9.44
C TYR A 459 26.11 17.31 -8.78
N LYS A 460 25.10 16.45 -8.88
CA LYS A 460 25.34 14.99 -8.84
C LYS A 460 26.05 14.59 -10.12
N ILE A 461 27.12 13.82 -10.00
CA ILE A 461 27.94 13.46 -11.17
C ILE A 461 27.72 11.98 -11.50
N LYS A 462 27.31 11.71 -12.74
CA LYS A 462 27.30 10.36 -13.31
C LYS A 462 28.24 10.28 -14.51
N VAL A 463 29.07 9.24 -14.57
CA VAL A 463 30.02 9.04 -15.67
C VAL A 463 29.67 7.78 -16.45
N GLN A 464 29.47 7.91 -17.77
CA GLN A 464 29.35 6.76 -18.68
C GLN A 464 30.73 6.40 -19.23
N THR A 465 31.22 5.20 -18.94
CA THR A 465 32.62 4.81 -19.23
C THR A 465 32.76 3.32 -19.48
N ASN A 466 33.70 2.93 -20.34
CA ASN A 466 34.10 1.52 -20.46
C ASN A 466 34.96 1.01 -19.27
N ALA A 467 35.21 1.86 -18.27
CA ALA A 467 35.92 1.60 -17.03
C ALA A 467 37.40 1.23 -17.17
N ARG A 468 37.99 1.24 -18.38
CA ARG A 468 39.38 0.78 -18.58
C ARG A 468 40.40 1.68 -17.89
N MET A 469 40.19 3.00 -17.88
CA MET A 469 41.08 3.94 -17.17
C MET A 469 41.06 3.73 -15.65
N MET A 470 39.98 3.18 -15.11
CA MET A 470 39.87 2.84 -13.70
C MET A 470 40.69 1.60 -13.31
N SER A 471 41.25 0.86 -14.28
CA SER A 471 42.19 -0.22 -13.96
C SER A 471 43.48 0.30 -13.31
N TYR A 472 43.83 1.57 -13.54
CA TYR A 472 44.96 2.24 -12.91
C TYR A 472 44.58 2.74 -11.50
N PRO A 473 45.17 2.21 -10.41
CA PRO A 473 44.73 2.53 -9.05
C PRO A 473 44.84 4.02 -8.69
N GLY A 474 45.87 4.71 -9.20
CA GLY A 474 46.05 6.15 -8.98
C GLY A 474 44.94 7.00 -9.61
N PHE A 475 44.39 6.57 -10.76
CA PHE A 475 43.25 7.23 -11.38
C PHE A 475 41.99 7.04 -10.53
N SER A 476 41.71 5.80 -10.11
CA SER A 476 40.50 5.48 -9.32
C SER A 476 40.51 6.12 -7.94
N LYS A 477 41.65 6.16 -7.25
CA LYS A 477 41.77 6.86 -5.96
C LYS A 477 41.41 8.34 -6.05
N ARG A 478 41.75 9.01 -7.17
CA ARG A 478 41.37 10.42 -7.39
C ARG A 478 39.87 10.62 -7.55
N LEU A 479 39.12 9.60 -7.99
CA LEU A 479 37.67 9.68 -8.18
C LEU A 479 36.90 9.73 -6.84
N ALA A 480 37.46 9.18 -5.76
CA ALA A 480 36.82 9.08 -4.45
C ALA A 480 36.36 10.45 -3.89
N LYS A 481 37.02 11.54 -4.30
CA LYS A 481 36.67 12.90 -3.87
C LYS A 481 35.29 13.37 -4.37
N TYR A 482 34.82 12.86 -5.50
CA TYR A 482 33.69 13.45 -6.22
C TYR A 482 32.33 12.82 -5.93
N ASN A 483 32.28 11.75 -5.12
CA ASN A 483 31.06 10.97 -4.85
C ASN A 483 30.25 10.69 -6.13
N ALA A 484 30.94 10.24 -7.18
CA ALA A 484 30.33 10.06 -8.50
C ALA A 484 29.74 8.66 -8.66
N SER A 485 28.67 8.57 -9.45
CA SER A 485 28.06 7.32 -9.88
C SER A 485 28.58 6.91 -11.27
N PHE A 486 28.69 5.61 -11.55
CA PHE A 486 29.29 5.13 -12.81
C PHE A 486 28.35 4.19 -13.57
N SER A 487 28.20 4.43 -14.87
CA SER A 487 27.55 3.51 -15.80
C SER A 487 28.65 2.80 -16.60
N VAL A 488 28.89 1.53 -16.28
CA VAL A 488 29.99 0.73 -16.81
C VAL A 488 29.49 -0.24 -17.88
N PHE A 489 30.28 -0.45 -18.94
CA PHE A 489 29.86 -1.25 -20.08
C PHE A 489 30.59 -2.60 -20.14
N LEU A 490 29.82 -3.69 -20.16
CA LEU A 490 30.32 -5.05 -20.35
C LEU A 490 29.44 -5.77 -21.39
N CYS A 491 30.05 -6.23 -22.48
CA CYS A 491 29.32 -6.84 -23.60
C CYS A 491 29.64 -8.33 -23.81
N GLY A 492 30.48 -8.92 -22.97
CA GLY A 492 30.87 -10.32 -23.03
C GLY A 492 31.13 -10.89 -21.65
N HIS A 493 31.06 -12.21 -21.52
CA HIS A 493 31.29 -12.95 -20.27
C HIS A 493 32.73 -13.47 -20.14
N ASP A 494 33.54 -13.34 -21.20
CA ASP A 494 34.95 -13.69 -21.27
C ASP A 494 35.72 -12.65 -22.11
N ASP A 495 37.06 -12.78 -22.13
CA ASP A 495 37.96 -11.87 -22.86
C ASP A 495 37.76 -11.97 -24.37
N LYS A 496 37.71 -13.19 -24.92
CA LYS A 496 37.50 -13.43 -26.35
C LYS A 496 36.27 -12.70 -26.90
N MET A 497 35.13 -12.79 -26.21
CA MET A 497 33.88 -12.20 -26.65
C MET A 497 33.87 -10.68 -26.47
N HIS A 498 34.22 -10.20 -25.29
CA HIS A 498 34.17 -8.77 -25.00
C HIS A 498 35.20 -8.00 -25.87
N ASP A 499 36.42 -8.51 -26.02
CA ASP A 499 37.45 -7.89 -26.85
C ASP A 499 37.06 -7.90 -28.34
N ASN A 500 36.43 -8.98 -28.83
CA ASN A 500 35.91 -9.04 -30.21
C ASN A 500 34.85 -7.97 -30.48
N ILE A 501 33.91 -7.80 -29.55
CA ILE A 501 32.81 -6.83 -29.70
C ILE A 501 33.32 -5.38 -29.56
N THR A 502 34.27 -5.14 -28.64
CA THR A 502 34.85 -3.80 -28.39
C THR A 502 35.99 -3.42 -29.34
N GLY A 503 36.52 -4.38 -30.10
CA GLY A 503 37.57 -4.18 -31.09
C GLY A 503 38.96 -3.92 -30.50
N VAL A 504 39.20 -4.26 -29.23
CA VAL A 504 40.47 -4.01 -28.54
C VAL A 504 40.85 -5.18 -27.65
N LYS A 505 42.05 -5.76 -27.87
CA LYS A 505 42.58 -6.86 -27.08
C LYS A 505 42.93 -6.40 -25.65
N GLY A 506 42.56 -7.20 -24.66
CA GLY A 506 42.76 -6.93 -23.24
C GLY A 506 41.74 -5.97 -22.62
N SER A 507 40.74 -5.50 -23.37
CA SER A 507 39.74 -4.55 -22.86
C SER A 507 38.89 -5.17 -21.76
N PHE A 508 38.52 -6.44 -21.88
CA PHE A 508 37.76 -7.16 -20.84
C PHE A 508 38.46 -7.13 -19.48
N ARG A 509 39.75 -7.53 -19.44
CA ARG A 509 40.52 -7.60 -18.19
C ARG A 509 40.69 -6.22 -17.56
N GLN A 510 40.93 -5.19 -18.39
CA GLN A 510 41.01 -3.81 -17.92
C GLN A 510 39.67 -3.31 -17.38
N THR A 511 38.56 -3.59 -18.06
CA THR A 511 37.22 -3.22 -17.59
C THR A 511 36.88 -3.92 -16.28
N LEU A 512 37.14 -5.23 -16.15
CA LEU A 512 36.91 -5.95 -14.90
C LEU A 512 37.72 -5.37 -13.75
N LYS A 513 39.01 -5.10 -13.97
CA LYS A 513 39.86 -4.48 -12.95
C LYS A 513 39.41 -3.06 -12.61
N GLY A 514 38.89 -2.33 -13.59
CA GLY A 514 38.31 -1.01 -13.40
C GLY A 514 37.07 -1.02 -12.53
N ILE A 515 36.14 -1.93 -12.78
CA ILE A 515 34.93 -2.12 -11.96
C ILE A 515 35.31 -2.54 -10.53
N GLU A 516 36.27 -3.45 -10.38
CA GLU A 516 36.78 -3.87 -9.07
C GLU A 516 37.36 -2.68 -8.29
N ASN A 517 38.18 -1.84 -8.93
CA ASN A 517 38.71 -0.63 -8.29
C ASN A 517 37.59 0.39 -7.97
N LEU A 518 36.56 0.48 -8.81
CA LEU A 518 35.42 1.39 -8.60
C LEU A 518 34.56 0.99 -7.40
N LYS A 519 34.48 -0.30 -7.05
CA LYS A 519 33.70 -0.80 -5.91
C LYS A 519 34.01 -0.09 -4.58
N HIS A 520 35.22 0.44 -4.44
CA HIS A 520 35.67 1.11 -3.22
C HIS A 520 35.60 2.64 -3.27
N VAL A 521 35.27 3.24 -4.43
CA VAL A 521 35.32 4.70 -4.63
C VAL A 521 34.06 5.30 -5.25
N ALA A 522 33.25 4.50 -5.95
CA ALA A 522 32.00 4.94 -6.55
C ALA A 522 30.90 5.04 -5.51
N GLU A 523 30.03 6.04 -5.65
CA GLU A 523 28.79 6.13 -4.86
C GLU A 523 27.83 4.99 -5.23
N SER A 524 27.69 4.74 -6.53
CA SER A 524 26.89 3.64 -7.07
C SER A 524 27.39 3.24 -8.47
N MET A 525 27.04 2.03 -8.90
CA MET A 525 27.38 1.50 -10.21
C MET A 525 26.15 0.91 -10.92
N GLU A 526 26.00 1.24 -12.20
CA GLU A 526 25.03 0.66 -13.13
C GLU A 526 25.78 -0.13 -14.20
N GLY A 527 25.45 -1.41 -14.37
CA GLY A 527 26.01 -2.26 -15.42
C GLY A 527 25.18 -2.17 -16.69
N LYS A 528 25.77 -1.75 -17.81
CA LYS A 528 25.08 -1.63 -19.11
C LYS A 528 25.51 -2.74 -20.07
N ILE A 529 24.53 -3.42 -20.67
CA ILE A 529 24.73 -4.50 -21.65
C ILE A 529 24.11 -4.08 -22.98
N MET A 530 24.92 -4.01 -24.03
CA MET A 530 24.42 -3.85 -25.40
C MET A 530 24.18 -5.23 -25.99
N ILE A 531 22.93 -5.55 -26.33
CA ILE A 531 22.58 -6.85 -26.90
C ILE A 531 23.05 -6.90 -28.36
N THR A 532 23.78 -7.93 -28.73
CA THR A 532 24.25 -8.18 -30.09
C THR A 532 23.98 -9.62 -30.48
N LYS A 533 23.98 -9.90 -31.79
CA LYS A 533 23.93 -11.25 -32.36
C LYS A 533 25.06 -12.16 -31.84
N LYS A 534 26.17 -11.58 -31.38
CA LYS A 534 27.33 -12.29 -30.83
C LYS A 534 27.20 -12.64 -29.35
N ASN A 535 26.41 -11.90 -28.55
CA ASN A 535 26.35 -12.07 -27.09
C ASN A 535 24.98 -12.49 -26.53
N TYR A 536 23.88 -12.40 -27.29
CA TYR A 536 22.54 -12.55 -26.71
C TYR A 536 22.31 -13.89 -25.98
N ARG A 537 22.92 -14.99 -26.47
CA ARG A 537 22.85 -16.32 -25.85
C ARG A 537 23.52 -16.39 -24.48
N TYR A 538 24.35 -15.40 -24.16
CA TYR A 538 25.16 -15.34 -22.94
C TYR A 538 24.73 -14.21 -22.01
N LEU A 539 23.60 -13.53 -22.29
CA LEU A 539 23.04 -12.52 -21.39
C LEU A 539 22.93 -13.00 -19.93
N PRO A 540 22.45 -14.23 -19.64
CA PRO A 540 22.37 -14.70 -18.26
C PRO A 540 23.75 -14.77 -17.59
N LYS A 541 24.79 -15.16 -18.33
CA LYS A 541 26.17 -15.21 -17.81
C LYS A 541 26.73 -13.82 -17.55
N ILE A 542 26.45 -12.85 -18.41
CA ILE A 542 26.87 -11.46 -18.23
C ILE A 542 26.18 -10.86 -17.00
N CYS A 543 24.88 -11.08 -16.83
CA CYS A 543 24.14 -10.64 -15.64
C CYS A 543 24.69 -11.26 -14.33
N ARG A 544 25.01 -12.56 -14.34
CA ARG A 544 25.67 -13.22 -13.20
C ARG A 544 27.04 -12.62 -12.91
N LEU A 545 27.80 -12.27 -13.95
CA LEU A 545 29.10 -11.61 -13.77
C LEU A 545 28.94 -10.24 -13.11
N TYR A 546 27.96 -9.43 -13.51
CA TYR A 546 27.65 -8.17 -12.82
C TYR A 546 27.21 -8.37 -11.37
N ALA A 547 26.34 -9.36 -11.10
CA ALA A 547 25.94 -9.70 -9.73
C ALA A 547 27.16 -10.05 -8.85
N ASN A 548 28.06 -10.90 -9.35
CA ASN A 548 29.28 -11.30 -8.64
C ASN A 548 30.23 -10.12 -8.37
N MET A 549 30.17 -9.07 -9.19
CA MET A 549 30.98 -7.86 -9.01
C MET A 549 30.35 -6.86 -8.03
N GLY A 550 29.13 -7.11 -7.55
CA GLY A 550 28.40 -6.23 -6.64
C GLY A 550 27.72 -5.06 -7.34
N ILE A 551 27.30 -5.23 -8.60
CA ILE A 551 26.47 -4.25 -9.31
C ILE A 551 25.00 -4.50 -8.97
N GLU A 552 24.31 -3.44 -8.54
CA GLU A 552 22.93 -3.49 -8.03
C GLU A 552 21.88 -2.94 -9.01
N ASP A 553 22.29 -2.36 -10.13
CA ASP A 553 21.41 -1.91 -11.24
C ASP A 553 21.98 -2.39 -12.59
N VAL A 554 21.19 -3.11 -13.39
CA VAL A 554 21.58 -3.63 -14.70
C VAL A 554 20.65 -3.11 -15.81
N ARG A 555 21.24 -2.45 -16.81
CA ARG A 555 20.51 -1.97 -17.99
C ARG A 555 20.82 -2.81 -19.22
N VAL A 556 19.80 -3.45 -19.76
CA VAL A 556 19.86 -4.28 -20.97
C VAL A 556 19.31 -3.50 -22.16
N VAL A 557 20.16 -3.20 -23.14
CA VAL A 557 19.85 -2.23 -24.20
C VAL A 557 19.93 -2.87 -25.58
N PHE A 558 18.87 -2.70 -26.37
CA PHE A 558 18.84 -3.06 -27.78
C PHE A 558 19.57 -2.01 -28.64
N LEU A 559 20.22 -2.44 -29.72
CA LEU A 559 21.08 -1.57 -30.52
C LEU A 559 20.28 -0.49 -31.27
N THR A 560 20.84 0.71 -31.35
CA THR A 560 20.39 1.75 -32.28
C THR A 560 21.15 1.64 -33.61
N PRO A 561 20.46 1.55 -34.77
CA PRO A 561 21.09 1.34 -36.08
C PRO A 561 21.70 2.63 -36.65
N LEU A 562 22.77 3.13 -36.02
CA LEU A 562 23.54 4.32 -36.41
C LEU A 562 25.05 4.05 -36.42
N GLY A 563 25.83 4.87 -37.11
CA GLY A 563 27.30 4.79 -37.12
C GLY A 563 27.84 3.42 -37.56
N SER A 564 28.79 2.87 -36.78
CA SER A 564 29.31 1.51 -37.03
C SER A 564 28.24 0.44 -36.86
N ALA A 565 27.24 0.64 -35.99
CA ALA A 565 26.17 -0.32 -35.83
C ALA A 565 25.34 -0.51 -37.11
N LYS A 566 25.06 0.59 -37.82
CA LYS A 566 24.36 0.55 -39.12
C LYS A 566 25.20 -0.13 -40.21
N ARG A 567 26.52 0.08 -40.22
CA ARG A 567 27.43 -0.53 -41.21
C ARG A 567 27.58 -2.03 -41.00
N ASN A 568 27.65 -2.45 -39.74
CA ASN A 568 27.84 -3.85 -39.36
C ASN A 568 26.49 -4.56 -39.09
N PHE A 569 25.39 -4.07 -39.66
CA PHE A 569 24.04 -4.44 -39.24
C PHE A 569 23.83 -5.96 -39.20
N ASP A 570 24.18 -6.66 -40.29
CA ASP A 570 23.95 -8.10 -40.44
C ASP A 570 24.80 -8.97 -39.50
N GLU A 571 25.95 -8.43 -39.08
CA GLU A 571 26.87 -9.07 -38.15
C GLU A 571 26.41 -8.92 -36.69
N ILE A 572 25.78 -7.80 -36.33
CA ILE A 572 25.53 -7.46 -34.91
C ILE A 572 24.07 -7.40 -34.47
N PHE A 573 23.10 -7.21 -35.35
CA PHE A 573 21.68 -7.13 -34.95
C PHE A 573 21.05 -8.52 -34.86
N PRO A 574 20.55 -8.94 -33.67
CA PRO A 574 19.75 -10.16 -33.55
C PRO A 574 18.29 -9.91 -33.89
N LEU A 575 17.52 -10.97 -34.14
CA LEU A 575 16.06 -10.90 -34.11
C LEU A 575 15.57 -10.78 -32.67
N TYR A 576 14.50 -10.00 -32.43
CA TYR A 576 13.87 -9.93 -31.11
C TYR A 576 13.39 -11.29 -30.59
N SER A 577 12.89 -12.16 -31.48
CA SER A 577 12.50 -13.53 -31.13
C SER A 577 13.66 -14.36 -30.58
N ASP A 578 14.87 -14.16 -31.11
CA ASP A 578 16.05 -14.96 -30.75
C ASP A 578 16.59 -14.55 -29.38
N ILE A 579 16.44 -13.27 -29.00
CA ILE A 579 16.89 -12.77 -27.70
C ILE A 579 15.93 -13.13 -26.57
N THR A 580 14.65 -13.35 -26.87
CA THR A 580 13.56 -13.40 -25.87
C THR A 580 13.78 -14.49 -24.80
N PRO A 581 14.18 -15.73 -25.12
CA PRO A 581 14.40 -16.76 -24.10
C PRO A 581 15.51 -16.38 -23.11
N PHE A 582 16.62 -15.83 -23.60
CA PHE A 582 17.78 -15.45 -22.79
C PHE A 582 17.54 -14.16 -21.99
N LEU A 583 16.78 -13.22 -22.57
CA LEU A 583 16.35 -12.02 -21.88
C LEU A 583 15.43 -12.38 -20.71
N LYS A 584 14.46 -13.28 -20.94
CA LYS A 584 13.57 -13.79 -19.90
C LYS A 584 14.35 -14.48 -18.77
N GLU A 585 15.27 -15.37 -19.10
CA GLU A 585 16.13 -16.02 -18.10
C GLU A 585 16.93 -14.99 -17.27
N SER A 586 17.49 -13.98 -17.94
CA SER A 586 18.28 -12.92 -17.29
C SER A 586 17.44 -12.05 -16.35
N MET A 587 16.25 -11.61 -16.78
CA MET A 587 15.36 -10.79 -15.94
C MET A 587 14.86 -11.55 -14.72
N ASN A 588 14.46 -12.82 -14.88
CA ASN A 588 14.05 -13.65 -13.76
C ASN A 588 15.20 -13.90 -12.76
N PHE A 589 16.43 -14.02 -13.24
CA PHE A 589 17.61 -14.11 -12.37
C PHE A 589 17.84 -12.81 -11.58
N LEU A 590 17.86 -11.65 -12.25
CA LEU A 590 18.10 -10.36 -11.60
C LEU A 590 17.04 -10.05 -10.52
N ASP A 591 15.77 -10.28 -10.85
CA ASP A 591 14.63 -10.14 -9.93
C ASP A 591 14.79 -11.03 -8.69
N LYS A 592 15.16 -12.30 -8.88
CA LYS A 592 15.39 -13.25 -7.78
C LYS A 592 16.53 -12.83 -6.85
N GLU A 593 17.60 -12.23 -7.40
CA GLU A 593 18.75 -11.75 -6.63
C GLU A 593 18.53 -10.36 -6.01
N GLY A 594 17.37 -9.73 -6.24
CA GLY A 594 17.07 -8.37 -5.75
C GLY A 594 17.88 -7.26 -6.43
N ILE A 595 18.39 -7.52 -7.65
CA ILE A 595 19.13 -6.56 -8.46
C ILE A 595 18.15 -5.78 -9.34
N ASP A 596 18.18 -4.45 -9.27
CA ASP A 596 17.32 -3.60 -10.11
C ASP A 596 17.72 -3.75 -11.58
N PHE A 597 16.75 -3.69 -12.48
CA PHE A 597 17.04 -3.81 -13.90
C PHE A 597 16.07 -3.05 -14.79
N ARG A 598 16.59 -2.62 -15.94
CA ARG A 598 15.83 -1.96 -16.99
C ARG A 598 16.13 -2.50 -18.38
N THR A 599 15.10 -2.54 -19.22
CA THR A 599 15.25 -2.80 -20.66
C THR A 599 15.07 -1.52 -21.46
N GLU A 600 15.82 -1.36 -22.54
CA GLU A 600 15.74 -0.18 -23.42
C GLU A 600 15.69 -0.64 -24.89
N GLY A 601 14.75 -0.12 -25.67
CA GLY A 601 14.58 -0.47 -27.08
C GLY A 601 13.95 -1.85 -27.33
N ILE A 602 13.28 -2.44 -26.33
CA ILE A 602 12.61 -3.74 -26.43
C ILE A 602 11.09 -3.58 -26.32
N PRO A 603 10.30 -3.97 -27.34
CA PRO A 603 8.83 -3.86 -27.30
C PRO A 603 8.16 -4.77 -26.25
N TYR A 604 6.99 -4.35 -25.78
CA TYR A 604 6.14 -5.09 -24.83
C TYR A 604 5.89 -6.55 -25.21
N CYS A 605 5.72 -6.85 -26.51
CA CYS A 605 5.44 -8.21 -26.98
C CYS A 605 6.61 -9.21 -26.83
N PHE A 606 7.78 -8.74 -26.37
CA PHE A 606 8.94 -9.58 -26.05
C PHE A 606 9.31 -9.55 -24.55
N ILE A 607 8.51 -8.88 -23.72
CA ILE A 607 8.70 -8.76 -22.27
C ILE A 607 7.51 -9.42 -21.56
N GLU A 608 7.75 -10.05 -20.41
CA GLU A 608 6.67 -10.61 -19.58
C GLU A 608 5.88 -9.49 -18.89
N GLU A 609 4.55 -9.63 -18.77
CA GLU A 609 3.67 -8.57 -18.25
C GLU A 609 4.04 -8.08 -16.85
N LYS A 610 4.56 -8.96 -15.98
CA LYS A 610 5.08 -8.60 -14.65
C LYS A 610 6.27 -7.62 -14.67
N TYR A 611 6.97 -7.48 -15.81
CA TYR A 611 8.14 -6.61 -15.96
C TYR A 611 7.90 -5.42 -16.88
N PHE A 612 6.65 -5.10 -17.24
CA PHE A 612 6.35 -3.94 -18.07
C PHE A 612 6.80 -2.61 -17.46
N THR A 613 6.82 -2.50 -16.14
CA THR A 613 7.34 -1.32 -15.41
C THR A 613 8.85 -1.16 -15.51
N ASN A 614 9.58 -2.20 -15.91
CA ASN A 614 11.04 -2.20 -16.09
C ASN A 614 11.47 -1.80 -17.51
N ILE A 615 10.51 -1.46 -18.39
CA ILE A 615 10.81 -0.89 -19.72
C ILE A 615 11.15 0.59 -19.54
N ALA A 616 12.34 1.03 -19.95
CA ALA A 616 12.78 2.42 -19.78
C ALA A 616 11.80 3.42 -20.42
N GLU A 617 11.28 3.09 -21.60
CA GLU A 617 10.28 3.90 -22.31
C GLU A 617 8.94 4.06 -21.56
N TYR A 618 8.62 3.17 -20.61
CA TYR A 618 7.42 3.31 -19.75
C TYR A 618 7.56 4.46 -18.75
N LEU A 619 8.77 4.65 -18.19
CA LEU A 619 9.07 5.70 -17.20
C LEU A 619 9.39 7.04 -17.85
N GLU A 620 9.85 7.03 -19.10
CA GLU A 620 10.28 8.23 -19.83
C GLU A 620 9.12 9.03 -20.46
N GLN A 621 7.88 8.81 -20.00
CA GLN A 621 6.72 9.63 -20.34
C GLN A 621 6.71 11.00 -19.63
N CYS A 622 7.70 11.29 -18.78
CA CYS A 622 7.97 12.63 -18.24
C CYS A 622 8.69 13.53 -19.25
N PRO A 623 8.48 14.86 -19.25
CA PRO A 623 9.22 15.79 -20.11
C PRO A 623 10.71 15.73 -19.75
N PHE A 624 11.61 15.40 -20.68
CA PHE A 624 13.05 15.57 -20.49
C PHE A 624 13.53 16.75 -21.32
N GLU A 625 14.18 17.72 -20.68
CA GLU A 625 14.99 18.74 -21.33
C GLU A 625 16.45 18.30 -21.26
N GLY A 626 17.09 18.13 -22.41
CA GLY A 626 18.52 17.84 -22.50
C GLY A 626 19.14 18.77 -23.53
N SER A 627 19.97 19.71 -23.09
CA SER A 627 20.66 20.65 -23.99
C SER A 627 21.95 20.04 -24.56
N TYR A 628 22.08 20.04 -25.90
CA TYR A 628 23.25 19.51 -26.62
C TYR A 628 24.17 20.63 -27.09
N PRO A 629 25.47 20.63 -26.76
CA PRO A 629 26.40 21.59 -27.35
C PRO A 629 26.95 21.01 -28.66
N ARG A 630 26.30 21.31 -29.79
CA ARG A 630 26.98 21.32 -31.11
C ARG A 630 27.17 22.75 -31.62
N THR A 631 26.31 23.66 -31.21
CA THR A 631 26.44 25.12 -31.29
C THR A 631 25.77 25.73 -30.05
N PRO A 632 26.08 26.98 -29.65
CA PRO A 632 25.57 27.59 -28.42
C PRO A 632 24.04 27.75 -28.32
N ASP A 633 23.29 27.56 -29.42
CA ASP A 633 21.93 28.10 -29.60
C ASP A 633 20.86 27.09 -30.04
N GLN A 634 21.02 25.77 -29.83
CA GLN A 634 19.97 24.78 -30.16
C GLN A 634 19.73 23.76 -29.06
N ASP A 635 18.55 23.84 -28.42
CA ASP A 635 18.04 22.79 -27.53
C ASP A 635 17.48 21.62 -28.37
N TYR A 636 17.98 20.41 -28.10
CA TYR A 636 17.72 19.20 -28.90
C TYR A 636 17.07 18.12 -28.04
N ASN A 637 15.78 17.84 -28.24
CA ASN A 637 15.03 16.85 -27.45
C ASN A 637 15.31 15.42 -27.94
N CYS A 638 16.17 14.69 -27.23
CA CYS A 638 16.60 13.33 -27.59
C CYS A 638 15.46 12.29 -27.58
N ILE A 639 14.40 12.50 -26.79
CA ILE A 639 13.24 11.59 -26.72
C ILE A 639 12.36 11.77 -27.95
N LEU A 640 12.06 13.00 -28.34
CA LEU A 640 11.31 13.27 -29.57
C LEU A 640 12.04 12.71 -30.79
N GLU A 641 13.36 12.86 -30.83
CA GLU A 641 14.19 12.33 -31.92
C GLU A 641 14.28 10.80 -31.92
N ARG A 642 14.33 10.16 -30.74
CA ARG A 642 14.20 8.69 -30.64
C ARG A 642 12.83 8.22 -31.15
N LYS A 643 11.74 8.87 -30.71
CA LYS A 643 10.37 8.54 -31.12
C LYS A 643 10.19 8.69 -32.63
N ARG A 644 10.75 9.73 -33.24
CA ARG A 644 10.77 9.94 -34.70
C ARG A 644 11.51 8.82 -35.46
N GLN A 645 12.48 8.17 -34.82
CA GLN A 645 13.25 7.07 -35.40
C GLN A 645 12.62 5.70 -35.17
N LYS A 646 11.47 5.60 -34.48
CA LYS A 646 10.76 4.35 -34.24
C LYS A 646 9.47 4.26 -35.06
N THR A 647 9.06 3.02 -35.34
CA THR A 647 7.85 2.70 -36.11
C THR A 647 7.14 1.48 -35.51
N LYS A 648 5.86 1.35 -35.82
CA LYS A 648 5.01 0.22 -35.46
C LYS A 648 4.53 -0.46 -36.73
N PHE A 649 4.45 -1.79 -36.70
CA PHE A 649 3.94 -2.56 -37.83
C PHE A 649 2.41 -2.48 -37.90
N ALA A 650 1.82 -2.85 -39.05
CA ALA A 650 0.37 -2.87 -39.23
C ALA A 650 -0.33 -3.76 -38.18
N ILE A 651 0.25 -4.92 -37.88
CA ILE A 651 -0.23 -5.86 -36.84
C ILE A 651 -0.30 -5.24 -35.44
N CYS A 652 0.43 -4.15 -35.17
CA CYS A 652 0.43 -3.51 -33.86
C CYS A 652 -0.89 -2.78 -33.58
N LYS A 653 -1.68 -2.45 -34.59
CA LYS A 653 -2.97 -1.75 -34.42
C LYS A 653 -3.96 -2.51 -33.54
N GLU A 654 -3.81 -3.83 -33.46
CA GLU A 654 -4.66 -4.73 -32.66
C GLU A 654 -4.13 -4.93 -31.23
N CYS A 655 -3.03 -4.27 -30.85
CA CYS A 655 -2.38 -4.45 -29.56
C CYS A 655 -3.00 -3.58 -28.46
N LYS A 656 -3.29 -4.17 -27.29
CA LYS A 656 -3.78 -3.43 -26.11
C LYS A 656 -2.81 -2.36 -25.59
N HIS A 657 -1.53 -2.43 -25.96
CA HIS A 657 -0.48 -1.48 -25.60
C HIS A 657 -0.08 -0.55 -26.77
N PHE A 658 -0.91 -0.41 -27.80
CA PHE A 658 -0.58 0.39 -28.98
C PHE A 658 -0.19 1.83 -28.63
N ASP A 659 -0.91 2.48 -27.71
CA ASP A 659 -0.71 3.90 -27.39
C ASP A 659 0.58 4.17 -26.59
N VAL A 660 0.99 3.21 -25.75
CA VAL A 660 2.13 3.37 -24.84
C VAL A 660 3.44 2.81 -25.39
N CYS A 661 3.38 1.80 -26.26
CA CYS A 661 4.58 1.23 -26.88
C CYS A 661 5.18 2.21 -27.89
N GLU A 662 6.50 2.43 -27.91
CA GLU A 662 7.14 3.27 -28.95
C GLU A 662 7.38 2.53 -30.27
N GLY A 663 7.28 1.19 -30.28
CA GLY A 663 7.66 0.36 -31.43
C GLY A 663 9.17 0.11 -31.51
N VAL A 664 9.68 -0.13 -32.72
CA VAL A 664 11.10 -0.45 -32.98
C VAL A 664 11.74 0.53 -33.94
N TYR A 665 13.07 0.60 -33.97
CA TYR A 665 13.78 1.51 -34.88
C TYR A 665 13.41 1.26 -36.34
N THR A 666 13.07 2.33 -37.07
CA THR A 666 12.61 2.31 -38.46
C THR A 666 13.61 1.61 -39.40
N GLU A 667 14.91 1.87 -39.23
CA GLU A 667 15.95 1.18 -40.03
C GLU A 667 16.00 -0.32 -39.73
N TYR A 668 15.78 -0.73 -38.47
CA TYR A 668 15.69 -2.15 -38.12
C TYR A 668 14.43 -2.78 -38.75
N ALA A 669 13.27 -2.13 -38.63
CA ALA A 669 12.02 -2.60 -39.22
C ALA A 669 12.10 -2.77 -40.74
N LYS A 670 12.76 -1.84 -41.45
CA LYS A 670 12.97 -1.92 -42.90
C LYS A 670 13.79 -3.14 -43.34
N ARG A 671 14.80 -3.54 -42.54
CA ARG A 671 15.69 -4.66 -42.88
C ARG A 671 15.18 -6.02 -42.39
N MET A 672 14.59 -6.06 -41.19
CA MET A 672 14.24 -7.31 -40.50
C MET A 672 12.75 -7.66 -40.59
N GLY A 673 11.90 -6.71 -40.99
CA GLY A 673 10.45 -6.88 -41.03
C GLY A 673 9.83 -7.09 -39.64
N ASN A 674 8.62 -7.65 -39.61
CA ASN A 674 7.83 -7.88 -38.40
C ASN A 674 7.93 -9.32 -37.86
N LYS A 675 8.96 -10.09 -38.24
CA LYS A 675 9.11 -11.49 -37.83
C LYS A 675 9.16 -11.62 -36.31
N GLY A 676 8.27 -12.45 -35.75
CA GLY A 676 8.17 -12.70 -34.31
C GLY A 676 7.38 -11.67 -33.51
N PHE A 677 6.95 -10.56 -34.11
CA PHE A 677 6.11 -9.57 -33.44
C PHE A 677 4.67 -10.05 -33.39
N LYS A 678 4.03 -9.91 -32.23
CA LYS A 678 2.63 -10.28 -32.02
C LYS A 678 1.92 -9.18 -31.23
N PRO A 679 0.69 -8.78 -31.60
CA PRO A 679 -0.11 -7.91 -30.75
C PRO A 679 -0.44 -8.63 -29.44
N LEU A 680 -0.33 -7.91 -28.32
CA LEU A 680 -0.84 -8.39 -27.04
C LEU A 680 -2.33 -8.09 -27.01
N ARG A 681 -3.15 -9.13 -27.17
CA ARG A 681 -4.61 -9.04 -27.19
C ARG A 681 -5.20 -9.44 -25.84
N ASP A 682 -6.38 -8.91 -25.52
CA ASP A 682 -7.20 -9.42 -24.43
C ASP A 682 -7.89 -10.69 -24.95
N LEU A 683 -7.62 -11.86 -24.35
CA LEU A 683 -8.13 -13.16 -24.81
C LEU A 683 -9.01 -13.78 -23.71
N PRO A 684 -10.08 -14.51 -24.06
CA PRO A 684 -10.75 -15.35 -23.08
C PRO A 684 -9.78 -16.45 -22.62
N GLU A 685 -9.89 -16.84 -21.36
CA GLU A 685 -9.16 -17.98 -20.80
C GLU A 685 -9.67 -19.30 -21.42
N GLU A 686 -10.95 -19.34 -21.78
CA GLU A 686 -11.66 -20.55 -22.22
C GLU A 686 -12.83 -20.22 -23.16
N VAL A 687 -13.06 -21.06 -24.17
CA VAL A 687 -14.32 -21.11 -24.94
C VAL A 687 -15.18 -22.26 -24.44
N LYS A 688 -16.44 -21.97 -24.10
CA LYS A 688 -17.46 -22.97 -23.76
C LYS A 688 -18.27 -23.29 -25.00
N PHE A 689 -18.13 -24.49 -25.53
CA PHE A 689 -18.80 -24.92 -26.74
C PHE A 689 -19.93 -25.90 -26.41
N GLN A 690 -21.16 -25.43 -26.57
CA GLN A 690 -22.37 -26.22 -26.41
C GLN A 690 -22.62 -27.01 -27.70
N VAL A 691 -22.14 -28.24 -27.77
CA VAL A 691 -22.12 -29.00 -29.04
C VAL A 691 -23.47 -29.60 -29.43
N THR A 692 -24.37 -29.75 -28.46
CA THR A 692 -25.72 -30.29 -28.67
C THR A 692 -26.66 -29.75 -27.59
N ARG A 693 -27.95 -29.61 -27.92
CA ARG A 693 -29.01 -29.32 -26.94
C ARG A 693 -29.67 -30.59 -26.39
N GLU A 694 -29.49 -31.74 -27.02
CA GLU A 694 -30.07 -33.00 -26.58
C GLU A 694 -29.49 -33.46 -25.24
N CYS A 695 -30.33 -34.00 -24.36
CA CYS A 695 -29.92 -34.54 -23.07
C CYS A 695 -30.76 -35.76 -22.69
N ASN A 696 -30.12 -36.77 -22.10
CA ASN A 696 -30.78 -37.95 -21.54
C ASN A 696 -31.24 -37.74 -20.08
N MET A 697 -31.33 -36.49 -19.63
CA MET A 697 -31.80 -36.07 -18.31
C MET A 697 -32.70 -34.81 -18.42
N ASN A 698 -33.58 -34.61 -17.44
CA ASN A 698 -34.49 -33.46 -17.39
C ASN A 698 -34.44 -32.77 -16.01
N CYS A 699 -33.27 -32.22 -15.66
CA CYS A 699 -33.02 -31.63 -14.34
C CYS A 699 -33.89 -30.38 -14.11
N SER A 700 -34.43 -30.21 -12.89
CA SER A 700 -35.32 -29.10 -12.53
C SER A 700 -34.66 -27.71 -12.58
N PHE A 701 -33.33 -27.65 -12.45
CA PHE A 701 -32.51 -26.44 -12.48
C PHE A 701 -31.79 -26.22 -13.83
N CYS A 702 -32.07 -27.05 -14.84
CA CYS A 702 -31.40 -26.96 -16.14
C CYS A 702 -31.78 -25.65 -16.86
N PHE A 703 -30.78 -24.95 -17.38
CA PHE A 703 -31.00 -23.70 -18.12
C PHE A 703 -31.44 -23.92 -19.57
N ASN A 704 -31.14 -25.10 -20.14
CA ASN A 704 -31.64 -25.52 -21.46
C ASN A 704 -33.07 -26.08 -21.41
N LYS A 705 -33.71 -26.09 -20.22
CA LYS A 705 -35.05 -26.65 -20.06
C LYS A 705 -36.05 -25.84 -20.89
N ASN A 706 -36.88 -26.52 -21.67
CA ASN A 706 -37.87 -25.93 -22.59
C ASN A 706 -37.28 -25.13 -23.78
N THR A 707 -36.00 -25.33 -24.11
CA THR A 707 -35.43 -24.80 -25.36
C THR A 707 -35.71 -25.81 -26.47
N GLU A 708 -36.39 -25.40 -27.55
CA GLU A 708 -36.62 -26.29 -28.69
C GLU A 708 -35.28 -26.71 -29.32
N PRO A 709 -35.12 -27.99 -29.71
CA PRO A 709 -33.99 -28.41 -30.52
C PRO A 709 -33.98 -27.60 -31.82
N GLY A 710 -32.99 -26.75 -32.00
CA GLY A 710 -32.73 -26.07 -33.28
C GLY A 710 -31.85 -26.93 -34.18
N ASP A 711 -31.61 -26.47 -35.41
CA ASP A 711 -30.65 -27.12 -36.30
C ASP A 711 -29.25 -27.04 -35.69
N GLU A 712 -28.69 -28.19 -35.33
CA GLU A 712 -27.32 -28.28 -34.84
C GLU A 712 -26.34 -28.11 -36.00
N ILE A 713 -25.26 -27.36 -35.75
CA ILE A 713 -24.21 -27.16 -36.74
C ILE A 713 -23.57 -28.49 -37.16
N SER A 714 -23.12 -28.54 -38.41
CA SER A 714 -22.53 -29.73 -39.00
C SER A 714 -21.20 -30.11 -38.30
N THR A 715 -20.69 -31.32 -38.57
CA THR A 715 -19.36 -31.72 -38.08
C THR A 715 -18.27 -30.76 -38.56
N ASP A 716 -18.36 -30.29 -39.81
CA ASP A 716 -17.35 -29.41 -40.41
C ASP A 716 -17.37 -28.02 -39.77
N ASP A 717 -18.57 -27.49 -39.51
CA ASP A 717 -18.73 -26.21 -38.79
C ASP A 717 -18.21 -26.32 -37.35
N ALA A 718 -18.50 -27.42 -36.66
CA ALA A 718 -17.98 -27.67 -35.31
C ALA A 718 -16.45 -27.81 -35.27
N MET A 719 -15.83 -28.38 -36.31
CA MET A 719 -14.37 -28.40 -36.47
C MET A 719 -13.82 -26.99 -36.71
N SER A 720 -14.53 -26.16 -37.48
CA SER A 720 -14.14 -24.77 -37.74
C SER A 720 -14.08 -23.92 -36.46
N VAL A 721 -14.97 -24.18 -35.49
CA VAL A 721 -14.94 -23.54 -34.17
C VAL A 721 -13.63 -23.84 -33.46
N ILE A 722 -13.19 -25.10 -33.45
CA ILE A 722 -11.94 -25.53 -32.82
C ILE A 722 -10.73 -24.87 -33.52
N ASP A 723 -10.77 -24.79 -34.86
CA ASP A 723 -9.73 -24.13 -35.63
C ASP A 723 -9.68 -22.61 -35.36
N ASP A 724 -10.81 -21.96 -35.12
CA ASP A 724 -10.84 -20.54 -34.75
C ASP A 724 -10.31 -20.31 -33.32
N VAL A 725 -10.61 -21.21 -32.37
CA VAL A 725 -10.01 -21.19 -31.02
C VAL A 725 -8.48 -21.29 -31.07
N GLU A 726 -7.95 -22.21 -31.87
CA GLU A 726 -6.50 -22.36 -32.07
C GLU A 726 -5.90 -21.10 -32.71
N ARG A 727 -6.52 -20.60 -33.79
CA ARG A 727 -6.08 -19.41 -34.52
C ARG A 727 -6.09 -18.16 -33.64
N ALA A 728 -7.08 -18.02 -32.77
CA ALA A 728 -7.17 -16.93 -31.79
C ALA A 728 -6.10 -17.03 -30.68
N GLY A 729 -5.48 -18.20 -30.50
CA GLY A 729 -4.51 -18.47 -29.44
C GLY A 729 -5.14 -18.68 -28.08
N ILE A 730 -6.42 -19.09 -28.04
CA ILE A 730 -7.14 -19.41 -26.81
C ILE A 730 -6.70 -20.80 -26.34
N LYS A 731 -6.42 -20.94 -25.04
CA LYS A 731 -5.69 -22.10 -24.51
C LYS A 731 -6.57 -23.29 -24.15
N ALA A 732 -7.87 -23.07 -23.91
CA ALA A 732 -8.78 -24.10 -23.44
C ALA A 732 -10.13 -24.04 -24.16
N ILE A 733 -10.70 -25.21 -24.40
CA ILE A 733 -12.06 -25.38 -24.91
C ILE A 733 -12.82 -26.37 -24.03
N ARG A 734 -14.05 -26.03 -23.66
CA ARG A 734 -14.94 -26.89 -22.90
C ARG A 734 -16.11 -27.35 -23.73
N PHE A 735 -16.17 -28.65 -23.94
CA PHE A 735 -17.31 -29.33 -24.54
C PHE A 735 -18.40 -29.52 -23.48
N THR A 736 -19.56 -28.94 -23.75
CA THR A 736 -20.75 -28.96 -22.90
C THR A 736 -21.98 -29.09 -23.78
N GLY A 737 -23.19 -29.05 -23.23
CA GLY A 737 -24.39 -29.32 -23.99
C GLY A 737 -25.64 -29.40 -23.13
N GLY A 738 -26.64 -30.08 -23.67
CA GLY A 738 -27.45 -31.00 -22.87
C GLY A 738 -26.56 -32.12 -22.31
N GLU A 739 -26.27 -33.14 -23.11
CA GLU A 739 -25.25 -34.16 -22.84
C GLU A 739 -24.34 -34.32 -24.08
N PRO A 740 -23.09 -33.82 -24.05
CA PRO A 740 -22.23 -33.82 -25.24
C PRO A 740 -21.92 -35.22 -25.77
N LEU A 741 -21.98 -36.26 -24.94
CA LEU A 741 -21.74 -37.64 -25.36
C LEU A 741 -22.88 -38.24 -26.20
N LEU A 742 -24.03 -37.58 -26.33
CA LEU A 742 -25.10 -37.98 -27.27
C LEU A 742 -24.77 -37.59 -28.72
N ARG A 743 -23.90 -36.61 -28.93
CA ARG A 743 -23.54 -36.17 -30.28
C ARG A 743 -22.68 -37.23 -30.99
N ASN A 744 -23.14 -37.68 -32.16
CA ASN A 744 -22.56 -38.82 -32.88
C ASN A 744 -21.06 -38.67 -33.23
N ASP A 745 -20.58 -37.44 -33.45
CA ASP A 745 -19.22 -37.12 -33.87
C ASP A 745 -18.33 -36.59 -32.72
N ILE A 746 -18.79 -36.58 -31.47
CA ILE A 746 -18.09 -35.95 -30.34
C ILE A 746 -16.63 -36.42 -30.18
N LYS A 747 -16.37 -37.72 -30.34
CA LYS A 747 -15.00 -38.28 -30.25
C LYS A 747 -14.08 -37.71 -31.32
N LYS A 748 -14.60 -37.38 -32.50
CA LYS A 748 -13.82 -36.74 -33.57
C LYS A 748 -13.45 -35.30 -33.18
N LEU A 749 -14.39 -34.55 -32.60
CA LEU A 749 -14.18 -33.17 -32.14
C LEU A 749 -13.15 -33.09 -31.02
N LEU A 750 -13.28 -33.94 -29.99
CA LEU A 750 -12.33 -34.02 -28.87
C LEU A 750 -10.90 -34.30 -29.38
N LYS A 751 -10.77 -35.29 -30.26
CA LYS A 751 -9.48 -35.66 -30.88
C LYS A 751 -8.89 -34.53 -31.72
N HIS A 752 -9.72 -33.78 -32.44
CA HIS A 752 -9.26 -32.63 -33.24
C HIS A 752 -8.72 -31.51 -32.35
N ALA A 753 -9.46 -31.12 -31.31
CA ALA A 753 -9.02 -30.12 -30.34
C ALA A 753 -7.70 -30.53 -29.65
N LYS A 754 -7.59 -31.81 -29.26
CA LYS A 754 -6.39 -32.35 -28.64
C LYS A 754 -5.17 -32.29 -29.57
N ARG A 755 -5.34 -32.62 -30.86
CA ARG A 755 -4.28 -32.54 -31.88
C ARG A 755 -3.80 -31.11 -32.14
N LYS A 756 -4.68 -30.13 -31.96
CA LYS A 756 -4.36 -28.69 -32.05
C LYS A 756 -3.62 -28.15 -30.82
N GLY A 757 -3.40 -28.98 -29.80
CA GLY A 757 -2.70 -28.57 -28.58
C GLY A 757 -3.53 -27.70 -27.65
N ILE A 758 -4.85 -27.69 -27.82
CA ILE A 758 -5.79 -26.99 -26.93
C ILE A 758 -6.04 -27.87 -25.71
N TYR A 759 -6.14 -27.28 -24.52
CA TYR A 759 -6.52 -28.00 -23.30
C TYR A 759 -8.02 -28.36 -23.37
N VAL A 760 -8.33 -29.66 -23.38
CA VAL A 760 -9.69 -30.16 -23.65
C VAL A 760 -10.43 -30.47 -22.36
N ILE A 761 -11.57 -29.82 -22.16
CA ILE A 761 -12.42 -30.01 -20.99
C ILE A 761 -13.77 -30.61 -21.41
N LEU A 762 -14.26 -31.62 -20.71
CA LEU A 762 -15.55 -32.26 -20.98
C LEU A 762 -16.47 -32.17 -19.76
N ASN A 763 -17.63 -31.53 -19.92
CA ASN A 763 -18.72 -31.55 -18.93
C ASN A 763 -19.74 -32.62 -19.30
N THR A 764 -20.01 -33.56 -18.39
CA THR A 764 -20.97 -34.65 -18.65
C THR A 764 -21.73 -35.03 -17.38
N ASN A 765 -22.95 -35.56 -17.53
CA ASN A 765 -23.69 -36.17 -16.43
C ASN A 765 -23.15 -37.57 -16.05
N GLY A 766 -22.31 -38.16 -16.90
CA GLY A 766 -21.58 -39.39 -16.64
C GLY A 766 -22.36 -40.69 -16.88
N LYS A 767 -23.66 -40.67 -17.23
CA LYS A 767 -24.43 -41.91 -17.50
C LYS A 767 -23.85 -42.72 -18.67
N LEU A 768 -23.41 -42.04 -19.73
CA LEU A 768 -22.87 -42.69 -20.92
C LEU A 768 -21.41 -43.16 -20.75
N LEU A 769 -20.77 -42.83 -19.63
CA LEU A 769 -19.41 -43.30 -19.30
C LEU A 769 -19.40 -44.70 -18.66
N GLU A 770 -20.55 -45.28 -18.32
CA GLU A 770 -20.65 -46.62 -17.74
C GLU A 770 -20.39 -47.76 -18.77
N GLY A 771 -20.25 -47.46 -20.06
CA GLY A 771 -19.95 -48.41 -21.14
C GLY A 771 -18.76 -47.98 -22.01
N ASP A 772 -18.88 -48.14 -23.33
CA ASP A 772 -17.85 -47.74 -24.30
C ASP A 772 -17.66 -46.22 -24.40
N GLY A 773 -18.59 -45.42 -23.87
CA GLY A 773 -18.47 -43.96 -23.83
C GLY A 773 -17.26 -43.46 -23.04
N ILE A 774 -16.72 -44.26 -22.10
CA ILE A 774 -15.50 -43.90 -21.36
C ILE A 774 -14.28 -43.69 -22.27
N THR A 775 -14.28 -44.29 -23.46
CA THR A 775 -13.20 -44.11 -24.45
C THR A 775 -13.12 -42.70 -25.01
N ALA A 776 -14.17 -41.88 -24.86
CA ALA A 776 -14.12 -40.46 -25.21
C ALA A 776 -13.10 -39.68 -24.36
N LEU A 777 -12.78 -40.15 -23.16
CA LEU A 777 -11.84 -39.48 -22.24
C LEU A 777 -10.37 -39.59 -22.67
N VAL A 778 -10.05 -40.40 -23.68
CA VAL A 778 -8.68 -40.54 -24.20
C VAL A 778 -8.10 -39.21 -24.68
N ASP A 779 -8.94 -38.36 -25.27
CA ASP A 779 -8.55 -37.06 -25.82
C ASP A 779 -8.96 -35.89 -24.91
N VAL A 780 -9.24 -36.16 -23.63
CA VAL A 780 -9.69 -35.17 -22.63
C VAL A 780 -8.64 -34.98 -21.55
N ASP A 781 -8.35 -33.73 -21.20
CA ASP A 781 -7.43 -33.38 -20.11
C ASP A 781 -8.15 -33.23 -18.77
N ASP A 782 -9.36 -32.71 -18.81
CA ASP A 782 -10.18 -32.38 -17.64
C ASP A 782 -11.62 -32.84 -17.84
N VAL A 783 -12.10 -33.72 -16.97
CA VAL A 783 -13.47 -34.20 -16.99
C VAL A 783 -14.21 -33.71 -15.75
N LEU A 784 -15.31 -33.01 -15.97
CA LEU A 784 -16.19 -32.53 -14.93
C LEU A 784 -17.51 -33.31 -14.97
N ILE A 785 -17.77 -34.03 -13.87
CA ILE A 785 -18.96 -34.88 -13.74
C ILE A 785 -19.99 -34.21 -12.84
N SER A 786 -21.19 -34.00 -13.36
CA SER A 786 -22.32 -33.46 -12.60
C SER A 786 -22.76 -34.43 -11.50
N PHE A 787 -22.82 -33.96 -10.25
CA PHE A 787 -23.29 -34.73 -9.10
C PHE A 787 -24.05 -33.84 -8.09
N HIS A 788 -25.36 -34.04 -7.98
CA HIS A 788 -26.26 -33.10 -7.32
C HIS A 788 -27.01 -33.67 -6.12
N ASP A 789 -27.18 -34.99 -6.05
CA ASP A 789 -27.87 -35.69 -4.97
C ASP A 789 -27.02 -36.85 -4.45
N ILE A 790 -26.75 -36.83 -3.14
CA ILE A 790 -25.96 -37.85 -2.45
C ILE A 790 -26.61 -39.24 -2.45
N SER A 791 -27.91 -39.35 -2.73
CA SER A 791 -28.60 -40.62 -2.92
C SER A 791 -27.98 -41.47 -4.03
N GLU A 792 -27.39 -40.84 -5.07
CA GLU A 792 -26.72 -41.51 -6.19
C GLU A 792 -25.27 -41.93 -5.88
N SER A 793 -24.78 -41.68 -4.66
CA SER A 793 -23.38 -41.90 -4.26
C SER A 793 -22.85 -43.29 -4.62
N LYS A 794 -23.65 -44.36 -4.49
CA LYS A 794 -23.23 -45.72 -4.86
C LYS A 794 -22.88 -45.83 -6.35
N SER A 795 -23.70 -45.31 -7.25
CA SER A 795 -23.41 -45.40 -8.69
C SER A 795 -22.25 -44.49 -9.07
N LYS A 796 -22.26 -43.24 -8.59
CA LYS A 796 -21.21 -42.27 -8.88
C LYS A 796 -19.84 -42.73 -8.36
N SER A 797 -19.77 -43.35 -7.18
CA SER A 797 -18.51 -43.89 -6.64
C SER A 797 -17.91 -44.95 -7.56
N ARG A 798 -18.74 -45.84 -8.13
CA ARG A 798 -18.27 -46.84 -9.11
C ARG A 798 -17.70 -46.15 -10.35
N LEU A 799 -18.37 -45.12 -10.87
CA LEU A 799 -17.92 -44.35 -12.02
C LEU A 799 -16.59 -43.61 -11.76
N PHE A 800 -16.50 -42.82 -10.69
CA PHE A 800 -15.29 -42.07 -10.34
C PHE A 800 -14.08 -43.00 -10.17
N LYS A 801 -14.25 -44.14 -9.47
CA LYS A 801 -13.19 -45.15 -9.30
C LYS A 801 -12.78 -45.78 -10.63
N ARG A 802 -13.72 -46.03 -11.53
CA ARG A 802 -13.44 -46.58 -12.86
C ARG A 802 -12.65 -45.59 -13.70
N ILE A 803 -13.02 -44.31 -13.73
CA ILE A 803 -12.30 -43.26 -14.46
C ILE A 803 -10.89 -43.13 -13.91
N ARG A 804 -10.73 -42.99 -12.59
CA ARG A 804 -9.40 -42.87 -11.97
C ARG A 804 -8.51 -44.08 -12.24
N LYS A 805 -9.08 -45.28 -12.35
CA LYS A 805 -8.34 -46.50 -12.72
C LYS A 805 -7.90 -46.49 -14.19
N ALA A 806 -8.76 -46.03 -15.09
CA ALA A 806 -8.47 -46.03 -16.53
C ALA A 806 -7.58 -44.84 -16.97
N PHE A 807 -7.71 -43.71 -16.29
CA PHE A 807 -7.05 -42.44 -16.59
C PHE A 807 -6.52 -41.83 -15.29
N PRO A 808 -5.35 -42.28 -14.79
CA PRO A 808 -4.82 -41.80 -13.51
C PRO A 808 -4.48 -40.31 -13.54
N ASP A 809 -3.99 -39.81 -14.68
CA ASP A 809 -3.47 -38.45 -14.87
C ASP A 809 -4.52 -37.42 -15.32
N ILE A 810 -5.77 -37.84 -15.57
CA ILE A 810 -6.85 -36.91 -15.95
C ILE A 810 -7.23 -36.05 -14.73
N MET A 811 -7.48 -34.76 -14.97
CA MET A 811 -8.07 -33.88 -13.96
C MET A 811 -9.55 -34.28 -13.80
N LEU A 812 -9.91 -34.85 -12.66
CA LEU A 812 -11.24 -35.36 -12.38
C LEU A 812 -11.95 -34.42 -11.42
N ARG A 813 -12.89 -33.63 -11.95
CA ARG A 813 -13.69 -32.68 -11.18
C ARG A 813 -15.12 -33.14 -11.05
N SER A 814 -15.82 -32.55 -10.08
CA SER A 814 -17.26 -32.65 -9.99
C SER A 814 -17.90 -31.29 -9.77
N CYS A 815 -19.17 -31.17 -10.18
CA CYS A 815 -19.95 -29.97 -9.89
C CYS A 815 -21.26 -30.30 -9.17
N THR A 816 -21.66 -29.39 -8.28
CA THR A 816 -22.92 -29.49 -7.53
C THR A 816 -23.66 -28.17 -7.62
N ILE A 817 -24.92 -28.18 -8.07
CA ILE A 817 -25.80 -27.02 -7.97
C ILE A 817 -26.35 -26.97 -6.54
N ALA A 818 -26.18 -25.85 -5.84
CA ALA A 818 -26.74 -25.67 -4.52
C ALA A 818 -28.28 -25.58 -4.60
N THR A 819 -28.97 -26.46 -3.88
CA THR A 819 -30.44 -26.49 -3.76
C THR A 819 -30.83 -26.46 -2.29
N LYS A 820 -32.09 -26.12 -2.00
CA LYS A 820 -32.62 -26.15 -0.63
C LYS A 820 -32.43 -27.51 0.05
N ASP A 821 -32.51 -28.59 -0.72
CA ASP A 821 -32.43 -29.96 -0.23
C ASP A 821 -30.99 -30.42 0.06
N ASN A 822 -29.99 -29.92 -0.70
CA ASN A 822 -28.62 -30.39 -0.57
C ASN A 822 -27.71 -29.48 0.27
N ILE A 823 -28.04 -28.20 0.47
CA ILE A 823 -27.28 -27.28 1.37
C ILE A 823 -27.21 -27.85 2.81
N GLY A 824 -28.26 -28.55 3.22
CA GLY A 824 -28.31 -29.31 4.49
C GLY A 824 -27.17 -30.32 4.65
N ARG A 825 -26.74 -30.95 3.55
CA ARG A 825 -25.98 -32.20 3.51
C ARG A 825 -24.61 -32.08 2.84
N ILE A 826 -24.11 -30.86 2.68
CA ILE A 826 -22.81 -30.56 2.03
C ILE A 826 -21.63 -31.35 2.61
N GLU A 827 -21.60 -31.60 3.93
CA GLU A 827 -20.53 -32.39 4.54
C GLU A 827 -20.45 -33.83 3.99
N GLU A 828 -21.59 -34.42 3.61
CA GLU A 828 -21.63 -35.75 2.99
C GLU A 828 -20.95 -35.75 1.62
N PHE A 829 -21.09 -34.66 0.86
CA PHE A 829 -20.39 -34.48 -0.42
C PHE A 829 -18.87 -34.36 -0.23
N TYR A 830 -18.39 -33.57 0.74
CA TYR A 830 -16.95 -33.51 1.05
C TYR A 830 -16.36 -34.89 1.35
N ARG A 831 -17.05 -35.67 2.20
CA ARG A 831 -16.62 -37.05 2.52
C ARG A 831 -16.63 -37.93 1.28
N PHE A 832 -17.67 -37.81 0.46
CA PHE A 832 -17.78 -38.56 -0.78
C PHE A 832 -16.64 -38.26 -1.76
N PHE A 833 -16.37 -36.99 -2.06
CA PHE A 833 -15.33 -36.60 -3.00
C PHE A 833 -13.93 -36.97 -2.52
N LYS A 834 -13.67 -36.84 -1.21
CA LYS A 834 -12.41 -37.29 -0.59
C LYS A 834 -12.18 -38.78 -0.82
N ASN A 835 -13.21 -39.59 -0.54
CA ASN A 835 -13.13 -41.04 -0.64
C ASN A 835 -13.00 -41.54 -2.08
N ASN A 836 -13.39 -40.73 -3.06
CA ASN A 836 -13.33 -41.08 -4.48
C ASN A 836 -12.18 -40.40 -5.24
N ARG A 837 -11.28 -39.67 -4.54
CA ARG A 837 -10.13 -38.99 -5.13
C ARG A 837 -10.53 -38.06 -6.28
N VAL A 838 -11.54 -37.23 -6.05
CA VAL A 838 -11.88 -36.12 -6.94
C VAL A 838 -10.89 -34.99 -6.65
N ASP A 839 -10.31 -34.41 -7.69
CA ASP A 839 -9.22 -33.43 -7.56
C ASP A 839 -9.75 -32.05 -7.15
N ASP A 840 -10.94 -31.69 -7.63
CA ASP A 840 -11.54 -30.37 -7.42
C ASP A 840 -13.08 -30.45 -7.47
N TRP A 841 -13.74 -29.63 -6.64
CA TRP A 841 -15.19 -29.59 -6.52
C TRP A 841 -15.75 -28.18 -6.68
N PHE A 842 -16.53 -28.01 -7.74
CA PHE A 842 -17.24 -26.77 -8.03
C PHE A 842 -18.63 -26.79 -7.42
N MET A 843 -18.83 -25.96 -6.40
CA MET A 843 -20.16 -25.57 -5.98
C MET A 843 -20.66 -24.47 -6.92
N LEU A 844 -21.88 -24.58 -7.42
CA LEU A 844 -22.51 -23.56 -8.24
C LEU A 844 -23.75 -23.05 -7.55
N ARG A 845 -23.85 -21.72 -7.42
CA ARG A 845 -25.11 -21.05 -7.13
C ARG A 845 -26.11 -21.41 -8.24
N PRO A 846 -27.36 -21.77 -7.90
CA PRO A 846 -28.41 -21.98 -8.88
C PRO A 846 -28.77 -20.66 -9.56
N VAL A 847 -28.86 -20.69 -10.88
CA VAL A 847 -29.25 -19.54 -11.69
C VAL A 847 -30.77 -19.54 -11.87
N PRO A 848 -31.45 -18.37 -11.84
CA PRO A 848 -32.87 -18.27 -12.16
C PRO A 848 -33.19 -18.88 -13.53
N VAL A 849 -34.20 -19.74 -13.60
CA VAL A 849 -34.72 -20.33 -14.85
C VAL A 849 -36.18 -19.93 -15.03
N PRO A 850 -36.77 -20.00 -16.25
CA PRO A 850 -38.15 -19.56 -16.49
C PRO A 850 -39.18 -20.15 -15.51
N ASP A 851 -39.06 -21.45 -15.20
CA ASP A 851 -39.95 -22.17 -14.30
C ASP A 851 -39.68 -21.91 -12.80
N ASN A 852 -38.52 -21.33 -12.46
CA ASN A 852 -38.11 -21.10 -11.08
C ASN A 852 -37.14 -19.90 -10.99
N LYS A 853 -37.71 -18.71 -10.86
CA LYS A 853 -36.93 -17.45 -10.78
C LYS A 853 -36.18 -17.27 -9.46
N ASN A 854 -36.56 -17.99 -8.39
CA ASN A 854 -35.97 -17.84 -7.05
C ASN A 854 -35.59 -19.20 -6.45
N PRO A 855 -34.56 -19.88 -7.00
CA PRO A 855 -34.23 -21.26 -6.63
C PRO A 855 -33.74 -21.40 -5.18
N ILE A 856 -33.05 -20.39 -4.65
CA ILE A 856 -32.64 -20.31 -3.24
C ILE A 856 -32.89 -18.90 -2.71
N SER A 857 -33.07 -18.77 -1.41
CA SER A 857 -33.17 -17.48 -0.73
C SER A 857 -31.78 -16.95 -0.33
N VAL A 858 -31.71 -15.67 0.05
CA VAL A 858 -30.52 -15.09 0.71
C VAL A 858 -30.13 -15.91 1.94
N GLU A 859 -31.09 -16.39 2.72
CA GLU A 859 -30.81 -17.18 3.93
C GLU A 859 -30.19 -18.55 3.59
N ASP A 860 -30.62 -19.16 2.50
CA ASP A 860 -30.00 -20.40 2.00
C ASP A 860 -28.57 -20.13 1.52
N ALA A 861 -28.32 -18.99 0.88
CA ALA A 861 -26.98 -18.57 0.50
C ALA A 861 -26.06 -18.33 1.72
N LYS A 862 -26.58 -17.74 2.80
CA LYS A 862 -25.83 -17.59 4.06
C LYS A 862 -25.48 -18.94 4.67
N LYS A 863 -26.45 -19.86 4.76
CA LYS A 863 -26.22 -21.24 5.23
C LYS A 863 -25.17 -21.96 4.40
N LEU A 864 -25.20 -21.78 3.07
CA LEU A 864 -24.20 -22.33 2.17
C LEU A 864 -22.80 -21.80 2.51
N VAL A 865 -22.66 -20.47 2.63
CA VAL A 865 -21.37 -19.82 2.92
C VAL A 865 -20.82 -20.25 4.28
N ASP A 866 -21.62 -20.20 5.35
CA ASP A 866 -21.17 -20.59 6.69
C ASP A 866 -20.72 -22.06 6.72
N LYS A 867 -21.45 -22.96 6.05
CA LYS A 867 -21.07 -24.37 5.99
C LYS A 867 -19.79 -24.61 5.20
N MET A 868 -19.67 -24.03 4.00
CA MET A 868 -18.47 -24.21 3.18
C MET A 868 -17.24 -23.61 3.87
N THR A 869 -17.35 -22.42 4.47
CA THR A 869 -16.25 -21.78 5.20
C THR A 869 -15.81 -22.62 6.40
N ALA A 870 -16.76 -23.22 7.15
CA ALA A 870 -16.44 -24.08 8.29
C ALA A 870 -15.83 -25.44 7.88
N LEU A 871 -16.13 -25.93 6.67
CA LEU A 871 -15.64 -27.22 6.17
C LEU A 871 -14.33 -27.09 5.39
N ASN A 872 -14.10 -25.94 4.73
CA ASN A 872 -12.84 -25.59 4.08
C ASN A 872 -11.75 -25.44 5.14
N GLY A 873 -10.82 -26.40 5.17
CA GLY A 873 -9.80 -26.55 6.21
C GLY A 873 -9.92 -27.88 7.00
N LYS A 874 -11.13 -28.43 7.12
CA LYS A 874 -11.37 -29.75 7.76
C LYS A 874 -11.13 -30.91 6.79
N TYR A 875 -11.52 -30.74 5.53
CA TYR A 875 -11.32 -31.71 4.48
C TYR A 875 -10.40 -31.08 3.43
N MET A 876 -9.21 -31.66 3.19
CA MET A 876 -8.21 -31.16 2.23
C MET A 876 -8.67 -31.31 0.77
N ILE A 877 -9.81 -30.76 0.42
CA ILE A 877 -10.35 -30.63 -0.94
C ILE A 877 -10.49 -29.14 -1.19
N ASP A 878 -9.87 -28.64 -2.25
CA ASP A 878 -10.10 -27.27 -2.70
C ASP A 878 -11.53 -27.19 -3.23
N SER A 879 -12.36 -26.37 -2.59
CA SER A 879 -13.77 -26.24 -2.98
C SER A 879 -14.24 -24.81 -2.82
N HIS A 880 -14.93 -24.34 -3.85
CA HIS A 880 -15.34 -22.95 -3.96
C HIS A 880 -16.64 -22.84 -4.76
N ILE A 881 -17.32 -21.71 -4.59
CA ILE A 881 -18.46 -21.29 -5.39
C ILE A 881 -17.91 -20.70 -6.70
N ALA A 882 -18.07 -21.44 -7.78
CA ALA A 882 -17.41 -21.17 -9.06
C ALA A 882 -18.07 -20.08 -9.92
N ASN A 883 -19.33 -19.70 -9.62
CA ASN A 883 -20.04 -18.59 -10.26
C ASN A 883 -20.39 -17.49 -9.23
N ALA A 884 -20.68 -16.26 -9.69
CA ALA A 884 -20.80 -15.13 -8.78
C ALA A 884 -21.91 -15.26 -7.73
N LEU A 885 -21.50 -15.13 -6.46
CA LEU A 885 -22.35 -14.81 -5.33
C LEU A 885 -22.12 -13.34 -4.92
N PRO A 886 -23.16 -12.51 -4.71
CA PRO A 886 -22.97 -11.15 -4.23
C PRO A 886 -22.29 -11.17 -2.86
N PHE A 887 -21.19 -10.44 -2.69
CA PHE A 887 -20.47 -10.46 -1.41
C PHE A 887 -21.32 -9.97 -0.23
N CYS A 888 -22.29 -9.11 -0.50
CA CYS A 888 -23.28 -8.65 0.49
C CYS A 888 -24.45 -9.63 0.73
N SER A 889 -24.41 -10.85 0.18
CA SER A 889 -25.37 -11.89 0.55
C SER A 889 -25.13 -12.40 1.98
N HIS A 890 -23.88 -12.28 2.46
CA HIS A 890 -23.43 -12.61 3.80
C HIS A 890 -22.26 -11.69 4.21
N ASP A 891 -21.44 -12.09 5.19
CA ASP A 891 -20.16 -11.46 5.50
C ASP A 891 -19.24 -11.46 4.25
N PRO A 892 -18.86 -10.28 3.71
CA PRO A 892 -18.04 -10.18 2.51
C PRO A 892 -16.70 -10.90 2.58
N GLU A 893 -16.07 -10.98 3.75
CA GLU A 893 -14.78 -11.66 3.93
C GLU A 893 -14.97 -13.18 3.82
N LYS A 894 -15.97 -13.74 4.51
CA LYS A 894 -16.31 -15.16 4.37
C LYS A 894 -16.71 -15.55 2.95
N VAL A 895 -17.50 -14.71 2.27
CA VAL A 895 -17.86 -14.96 0.87
C VAL A 895 -16.61 -14.89 -0.01
N SER A 896 -15.71 -13.95 0.26
CA SER A 896 -14.43 -13.79 -0.43
C SER A 896 -13.54 -15.03 -0.35
N ASP A 897 -13.57 -15.75 0.77
CA ASP A 897 -12.73 -16.94 1.00
C ASP A 897 -13.14 -18.14 0.14
N ILE A 898 -14.43 -18.25 -0.17
CA ILE A 898 -14.99 -19.40 -0.88
C ILE A 898 -15.56 -19.06 -2.25
N CYS A 899 -15.57 -17.79 -2.67
CA CYS A 899 -16.12 -17.36 -3.96
C CYS A 899 -15.17 -16.39 -4.66
N VAL A 900 -14.89 -16.66 -5.94
CA VAL A 900 -14.01 -15.84 -6.78
C VAL A 900 -14.66 -14.53 -7.26
N GLY A 901 -15.97 -14.35 -7.02
CA GLY A 901 -16.75 -13.17 -7.42
C GLY A 901 -17.02 -13.10 -8.92
N GLY A 902 -17.65 -12.01 -9.37
CA GLY A 902 -18.05 -11.84 -10.78
C GLY A 902 -16.94 -11.47 -11.75
N ARG A 903 -15.67 -11.41 -11.32
CA ARG A 903 -14.53 -11.15 -12.24
C ARG A 903 -14.24 -12.33 -13.16
N ASN A 904 -14.47 -13.56 -12.68
CA ASN A 904 -14.14 -14.81 -13.38
C ASN A 904 -15.37 -15.50 -13.99
N ASP A 905 -16.40 -14.72 -14.32
CA ASP A 905 -17.66 -15.21 -14.91
C ASP A 905 -17.66 -15.15 -16.44
N ASP A 906 -18.70 -15.74 -17.03
CA ASP A 906 -18.97 -15.70 -18.46
C ASP A 906 -19.13 -14.25 -18.94
N GLY A 907 -18.41 -13.91 -20.01
CA GLY A 907 -18.27 -12.58 -20.57
C GLY A 907 -17.11 -11.76 -20.00
N ARG A 908 -16.35 -12.30 -19.03
CA ARG A 908 -15.15 -11.65 -18.49
C ARG A 908 -13.90 -12.48 -18.64
N THR A 909 -14.00 -13.79 -18.40
CA THR A 909 -12.90 -14.74 -18.65
C THR A 909 -13.27 -15.80 -19.68
N ARG A 910 -14.56 -15.96 -20.03
CA ARG A 910 -15.04 -17.02 -20.93
C ARG A 910 -16.07 -16.50 -21.92
N ILE A 911 -16.15 -17.12 -23.09
CA ILE A 911 -17.16 -16.86 -24.13
C ILE A 911 -17.83 -18.17 -24.56
N ILE A 912 -19.06 -18.09 -25.08
CA ILE A 912 -19.87 -19.27 -25.40
C ILE A 912 -20.11 -19.35 -26.90
N VAL A 913 -20.00 -20.55 -27.44
CA VAL A 913 -20.49 -20.93 -28.77
C VAL A 913 -21.61 -21.94 -28.57
N GLU A 914 -22.77 -21.65 -29.14
CA GLU A 914 -23.98 -22.48 -29.05
C GLU A 914 -24.01 -23.57 -30.13
N SER A 915 -24.94 -24.53 -29.99
CA SER A 915 -25.07 -25.64 -30.94
C SER A 915 -25.59 -25.21 -32.31
N ASP A 916 -26.22 -24.03 -32.40
CA ASP A 916 -26.68 -23.39 -33.64
C ASP A 916 -25.60 -22.48 -34.27
N GLY A 917 -24.42 -22.41 -33.66
CA GLY A 917 -23.30 -21.59 -34.15
C GLY A 917 -23.30 -20.15 -33.64
N SER A 918 -24.29 -19.73 -32.85
CA SER A 918 -24.31 -18.38 -32.28
C SER A 918 -23.27 -18.20 -31.17
N ILE A 919 -22.64 -17.02 -31.14
CA ILE A 919 -21.60 -16.66 -30.16
C ILE A 919 -22.23 -15.72 -29.11
N LYS A 920 -22.12 -16.07 -27.82
CA LYS A 920 -22.80 -15.38 -26.72
C LYS A 920 -21.85 -15.07 -25.55
N PRO A 921 -22.12 -14.02 -24.75
CA PRO A 921 -21.30 -13.70 -23.58
C PRO A 921 -21.53 -14.69 -22.42
N SER A 922 -22.68 -15.35 -22.35
CA SER A 922 -23.09 -16.23 -21.25
C SER A 922 -24.29 -17.08 -21.66
N TYR A 923 -24.47 -18.25 -21.03
CA TYR A 923 -25.53 -19.21 -21.35
C TYR A 923 -26.93 -18.60 -21.15
N PHE A 924 -27.01 -17.59 -20.28
CA PHE A 924 -28.26 -16.98 -19.86
C PHE A 924 -28.56 -15.69 -20.63
N SER A 925 -27.68 -15.27 -21.55
CA SER A 925 -27.87 -14.02 -22.27
C SER A 925 -28.60 -14.25 -23.58
N GLY A 926 -29.66 -13.47 -23.83
CA GLY A 926 -30.25 -13.35 -25.16
C GLY A 926 -29.41 -12.54 -26.17
N LEU A 927 -28.26 -11.99 -25.75
CA LEU A 927 -27.38 -11.22 -26.61
C LEU A 927 -26.54 -12.14 -27.50
N ILE A 928 -26.77 -12.06 -28.81
CA ILE A 928 -25.92 -12.69 -29.83
C ILE A 928 -24.83 -11.69 -30.24
N LEU A 929 -23.58 -12.10 -30.13
CA LEU A 929 -22.39 -11.30 -30.47
C LEU A 929 -21.95 -11.47 -31.93
N GLY A 930 -22.32 -12.60 -32.54
CA GLY A 930 -21.96 -13.01 -33.90
C GLY A 930 -22.31 -14.47 -34.14
N ASN A 931 -22.02 -14.98 -35.33
CA ASN A 931 -22.20 -16.39 -35.68
C ASN A 931 -20.92 -16.98 -36.28
N ILE A 932 -20.68 -18.26 -36.04
CA ILE A 932 -19.55 -18.97 -36.64
C ILE A 932 -19.68 -18.98 -38.18
N GLY A 933 -18.55 -18.91 -38.88
CA GLY A 933 -18.50 -18.80 -40.34
C GLY A 933 -18.47 -17.36 -40.85
N ASP A 934 -19.28 -16.48 -40.26
CA ASP A 934 -19.32 -15.06 -40.59
C ASP A 934 -18.37 -14.23 -39.70
N ASP A 935 -18.34 -14.53 -38.40
CA ASP A 935 -17.58 -13.80 -37.39
C ASP A 935 -16.50 -14.68 -36.72
N SER A 936 -15.39 -14.06 -36.30
CA SER A 936 -14.40 -14.74 -35.45
C SER A 936 -14.74 -14.61 -33.97
N ILE A 937 -14.44 -15.65 -33.18
CA ILE A 937 -14.60 -15.65 -31.72
C ILE A 937 -13.84 -14.49 -31.09
N LEU A 938 -12.67 -14.15 -31.65
CA LEU A 938 -11.83 -13.06 -31.17
C LEU A 938 -12.46 -11.69 -31.41
N ASP A 939 -13.13 -11.48 -32.54
CA ASP A 939 -13.83 -10.22 -32.83
C ASP A 939 -15.07 -10.07 -31.94
N CYS A 940 -15.86 -11.13 -31.78
CA CYS A 940 -16.96 -11.17 -30.82
C CYS A 940 -16.48 -10.86 -29.40
N TRP A 941 -15.34 -11.44 -28.98
CA TRP A 941 -14.72 -11.17 -27.68
C TRP A 941 -14.29 -9.70 -27.51
N ASN A 942 -13.83 -9.05 -28.57
CA ASN A 942 -13.37 -7.66 -28.54
C ASN A 942 -14.46 -6.63 -28.89
N SER A 943 -15.68 -7.09 -29.14
CA SER A 943 -16.83 -6.26 -29.47
C SER A 943 -17.15 -5.22 -28.38
N LYS A 944 -17.83 -4.15 -28.79
CA LYS A 944 -18.27 -3.09 -27.86
C LYS A 944 -19.17 -3.65 -26.75
N ALA A 945 -20.07 -4.58 -27.09
CA ALA A 945 -20.97 -5.19 -26.13
C ALA A 945 -20.21 -5.98 -25.04
N MET A 946 -19.15 -6.70 -25.43
CA MET A 946 -18.28 -7.38 -24.47
C MET A 946 -17.52 -6.41 -23.56
N LYS A 947 -17.02 -5.30 -24.10
CA LYS A 947 -16.36 -4.24 -23.30
C LYS A 947 -17.33 -3.63 -22.27
N ASP A 948 -18.58 -3.40 -22.65
CA ASP A 948 -19.62 -2.88 -21.75
C ASP A 948 -19.96 -3.88 -20.62
N ILE A 949 -19.99 -5.18 -20.92
CA ILE A 949 -20.17 -6.25 -19.91
C ILE A 949 -19.00 -6.29 -18.91
N ARG A 950 -17.76 -6.07 -19.38
CA ARG A 950 -16.55 -6.04 -18.53
C ARG A 950 -16.45 -4.77 -17.68
N GLY A 951 -17.03 -3.67 -18.13
CA GLY A 951 -17.03 -2.37 -17.44
C GLY A 951 -17.86 -2.32 -16.15
N LEU A 952 -17.87 -1.14 -15.52
CA LEU A 952 -18.68 -0.83 -14.32
C LEU A 952 -20.05 -0.23 -14.66
N LYS A 953 -20.30 0.04 -15.95
CA LYS A 953 -21.51 0.73 -16.43
C LYS A 953 -22.78 -0.04 -16.08
N ASN A 954 -22.74 -1.37 -16.20
CA ASN A 954 -23.90 -2.25 -16.00
C ASN A 954 -24.10 -2.68 -14.53
N LEU A 955 -23.69 -1.85 -13.57
CA LEU A 955 -23.79 -2.12 -12.14
C LEU A 955 -24.77 -1.14 -11.46
N PRO A 956 -25.51 -1.57 -10.43
CA PRO A 956 -26.30 -0.68 -9.58
C PRO A 956 -25.41 0.41 -8.96
N ASP A 957 -25.97 1.60 -8.74
CA ASP A 957 -25.26 2.75 -8.17
C ASP A 957 -24.52 2.41 -6.88
N LYS A 958 -25.18 1.67 -5.98
CA LYS A 958 -24.60 1.21 -4.72
C LYS A 958 -23.41 0.28 -4.91
N CYS A 959 -23.43 -0.56 -5.95
CA CYS A 959 -22.30 -1.43 -6.28
C CYS A 959 -21.12 -0.64 -6.86
N ARG A 960 -21.37 0.40 -7.67
CA ARG A 960 -20.30 1.24 -8.24
C ARG A 960 -19.47 1.96 -7.17
N ARG A 961 -20.07 2.24 -6.01
CA ARG A 961 -19.43 2.87 -4.85
C ARG A 961 -18.97 1.86 -3.78
N CYS A 962 -19.09 0.57 -4.03
CA CYS A 962 -18.77 -0.49 -3.07
C CYS A 962 -17.26 -0.81 -3.09
N ASN A 963 -16.65 -0.97 -1.91
CA ASN A 963 -15.23 -1.31 -1.76
C ASN A 963 -14.87 -2.68 -2.37
N TYR A 964 -15.84 -3.60 -2.43
CA TYR A 964 -15.65 -4.94 -2.99
C TYR A 964 -15.91 -5.03 -4.49
N VAL A 965 -16.27 -3.92 -5.17
CA VAL A 965 -16.75 -3.93 -6.56
C VAL A 965 -15.78 -4.57 -7.54
N LYS A 966 -14.46 -4.40 -7.35
CA LYS A 966 -13.43 -4.92 -8.26
C LYS A 966 -13.35 -6.46 -8.30
N ARG A 967 -13.81 -7.15 -7.24
CA ARG A 967 -13.91 -8.62 -7.16
C ARG A 967 -15.35 -9.08 -7.39
N CYS A 968 -16.29 -8.48 -6.66
CA CYS A 968 -17.69 -8.89 -6.66
C CYS A 968 -18.40 -8.59 -8.00
N MET A 969 -18.08 -7.46 -8.65
CA MET A 969 -18.74 -6.98 -9.88
C MET A 969 -20.28 -6.91 -9.76
N GLY A 970 -20.79 -6.66 -8.55
CA GLY A 970 -22.23 -6.62 -8.26
C GLY A 970 -22.92 -7.98 -8.15
N GLY A 971 -22.20 -9.10 -8.20
CA GLY A 971 -22.80 -10.44 -8.30
C GLY A 971 -23.14 -10.82 -9.74
N LEU A 972 -23.99 -11.83 -9.92
CA LEU A 972 -24.30 -12.42 -11.21
C LEU A 972 -25.29 -11.55 -12.01
N ARG A 973 -24.78 -10.78 -12.96
CA ARG A 973 -25.57 -9.80 -13.74
C ARG A 973 -26.69 -10.43 -14.56
N PHE A 974 -26.50 -11.67 -15.02
CA PHE A 974 -27.54 -12.40 -15.73
C PHE A 974 -28.67 -12.87 -14.81
N ALA A 975 -28.40 -13.13 -13.52
CA ALA A 975 -29.46 -13.38 -12.55
C ALA A 975 -30.26 -12.10 -12.25
N ALA A 976 -29.59 -10.94 -12.20
CA ALA A 976 -30.26 -9.65 -12.09
C ALA A 976 -31.17 -9.38 -13.30
N GLU A 977 -30.70 -9.68 -14.52
CA GLU A 977 -31.50 -9.56 -15.74
C GLU A 977 -32.71 -10.52 -15.75
N ALA A 978 -32.50 -11.81 -15.43
CA ALA A 978 -33.56 -12.82 -15.47
C ALA A 978 -34.68 -12.56 -14.45
N VAL A 979 -34.35 -12.04 -13.25
CA VAL A 979 -35.33 -11.79 -12.19
C VAL A 979 -35.91 -10.39 -12.26
N ASN A 980 -35.06 -9.38 -12.48
CA ASN A 980 -35.42 -7.97 -12.38
C ASN A 980 -35.49 -7.24 -13.73
N GLY A 981 -35.31 -7.95 -14.86
CA GLY A 981 -35.46 -7.42 -16.21
C GLY A 981 -34.31 -6.54 -16.72
N SER A 982 -33.24 -6.34 -15.93
CA SER A 982 -32.09 -5.53 -16.34
C SER A 982 -30.78 -5.96 -15.67
N LYS A 983 -29.68 -5.94 -16.44
CA LYS A 983 -28.32 -6.18 -15.92
C LYS A 983 -27.87 -5.12 -14.91
N ASN A 984 -28.48 -3.93 -14.95
CA ASN A 984 -28.17 -2.81 -14.05
C ASN A 984 -28.87 -2.96 -12.69
N SER A 985 -29.84 -3.86 -12.58
CA SER A 985 -30.58 -4.11 -11.35
C SER A 985 -29.75 -4.90 -10.33
N GLU A 986 -30.27 -4.95 -9.11
CA GLU A 986 -29.66 -5.72 -8.04
C GLU A 986 -29.68 -7.23 -8.34
N ASP A 987 -28.68 -7.94 -7.83
CA ASP A 987 -28.72 -9.40 -7.87
C ASP A 987 -29.78 -9.91 -6.86
N PRO A 988 -30.62 -10.89 -7.22
CA PRO A 988 -31.69 -11.39 -6.33
C PRO A 988 -31.18 -12.01 -5.00
N LEU A 989 -29.90 -12.35 -4.90
CA LEU A 989 -29.28 -12.83 -3.65
C LEU A 989 -28.56 -11.74 -2.86
N MET A 990 -28.70 -10.46 -3.24
CA MET A 990 -28.28 -9.36 -2.38
C MET A 990 -29.09 -9.39 -1.08
N GLY A 991 -28.43 -9.19 0.07
CA GLY A 991 -29.10 -9.21 1.37
C GLY A 991 -30.26 -8.23 1.46
N LYS A 992 -31.35 -8.62 2.17
CA LYS A 992 -32.45 -7.70 2.51
C LYS A 992 -31.89 -6.50 3.24
N GLU A 993 -32.33 -5.32 2.82
CA GLU A 993 -31.92 -4.04 3.40
C GLU A 993 -32.51 -3.92 4.81
N ILE A 994 -31.62 -4.04 5.81
CA ILE A 994 -31.91 -3.69 7.20
C ILE A 994 -31.73 -2.18 7.28
N ASP A 995 -32.83 -1.47 7.56
CA ASP A 995 -32.84 -0.02 7.60
C ASP A 995 -32.24 0.49 8.92
N ALA A 996 -32.29 -0.30 10.01
CA ALA A 996 -31.74 0.07 11.31
C ALA A 996 -31.22 -1.13 12.12
N THR A 997 -30.17 -0.94 12.93
CA THR A 997 -29.74 -1.90 13.95
C THR A 997 -29.81 -1.25 15.34
N VAL A 998 -30.58 -1.84 16.27
CA VAL A 998 -30.65 -1.40 17.68
C VAL A 998 -29.58 -2.15 18.48
N VAL A 999 -28.67 -1.43 19.12
CA VAL A 999 -27.57 -2.01 19.93
C VAL A 999 -27.81 -1.74 21.41
N ILE A 1000 -27.82 -2.81 22.21
CA ILE A 1000 -28.08 -2.80 23.66
C ILE A 1000 -26.88 -3.42 24.40
N PRO A 1001 -26.00 -2.62 25.01
CA PRO A 1001 -24.98 -3.15 25.90
C PRO A 1001 -25.59 -3.50 27.26
N THR A 1002 -25.15 -4.60 27.89
CA THR A 1002 -25.66 -5.05 29.19
C THR A 1002 -24.60 -5.74 30.04
N TYR A 1003 -24.74 -5.65 31.37
CA TYR A 1003 -23.92 -6.37 32.34
C TYR A 1003 -24.68 -6.62 33.65
N ASN A 1004 -24.91 -7.89 34.01
CA ASN A 1004 -25.55 -8.33 35.25
C ASN A 1004 -26.88 -7.63 35.58
N ARG A 1005 -27.72 -7.42 34.55
CA ARG A 1005 -29.00 -6.69 34.65
C ARG A 1005 -30.15 -7.41 33.94
N LYS A 1006 -30.17 -8.74 33.98
CA LYS A 1006 -31.12 -9.58 33.20
C LYS A 1006 -32.60 -9.17 33.33
N GLU A 1007 -33.06 -8.77 34.53
CA GLU A 1007 -34.47 -8.38 34.74
C GLU A 1007 -34.82 -7.05 34.06
N LYS A 1008 -33.88 -6.10 34.00
CA LYS A 1008 -34.09 -4.82 33.31
C LYS A 1008 -34.02 -5.01 31.79
N LEU A 1009 -33.02 -5.75 31.32
CA LEU A 1009 -32.88 -6.09 29.90
C LEU A 1009 -34.15 -6.78 29.36
N ARG A 1010 -34.76 -7.67 30.13
CA ARG A 1010 -36.01 -8.33 29.75
C ARG A 1010 -37.15 -7.34 29.48
N LEU A 1011 -37.22 -6.25 30.24
CA LEU A 1011 -38.21 -5.19 30.04
C LEU A 1011 -37.90 -4.35 28.79
N VAL A 1012 -36.61 -4.05 28.53
CA VAL A 1012 -36.19 -3.33 27.32
C VAL A 1012 -36.54 -4.13 26.07
N LEU A 1013 -36.16 -5.41 26.02
CA LEU A 1013 -36.48 -6.29 24.90
C LEU A 1013 -38.00 -6.38 24.70
N LYS A 1014 -38.78 -6.53 25.78
CA LYS A 1014 -40.25 -6.54 25.69
C LYS A 1014 -40.80 -5.25 25.10
N SER A 1015 -40.23 -4.09 25.43
CA SER A 1015 -40.70 -2.80 24.89
C SER A 1015 -40.43 -2.62 23.39
N LEU A 1016 -39.40 -3.28 22.85
CA LEU A 1016 -39.08 -3.26 21.42
C LEU A 1016 -40.07 -4.10 20.57
N GLU A 1017 -40.89 -4.94 21.21
CA GLU A 1017 -42.02 -5.58 20.53
C GLU A 1017 -43.05 -4.55 20.03
N TRP A 1018 -43.12 -3.37 20.66
CA TRP A 1018 -44.13 -2.37 20.35
C TRP A 1018 -43.73 -1.34 19.30
N GLN A 1019 -42.55 -1.47 18.68
CA GLN A 1019 -42.14 -0.56 17.61
C GLN A 1019 -43.15 -0.52 16.45
N ASP A 1020 -43.55 0.67 16.01
CA ASP A 1020 -44.46 0.90 14.87
C ASP A 1020 -43.75 0.88 13.50
N TYR A 1021 -42.44 0.62 13.50
CA TYR A 1021 -41.62 0.36 12.31
C TYR A 1021 -41.71 -1.11 11.86
N PRO A 1022 -41.63 -1.42 10.55
CA PRO A 1022 -41.71 -2.80 10.08
C PRO A 1022 -40.68 -3.72 10.74
N LYS A 1023 -41.15 -4.81 11.35
CA LYS A 1023 -40.33 -5.69 12.22
C LYS A 1023 -39.22 -6.43 11.48
N ASP A 1024 -39.35 -6.59 10.17
CA ASP A 1024 -38.36 -7.22 9.29
C ASP A 1024 -37.34 -6.23 8.70
N LYS A 1025 -37.49 -4.93 8.98
CA LYS A 1025 -36.62 -3.84 8.52
C LYS A 1025 -35.62 -3.33 9.56
N PHE A 1026 -35.61 -3.90 10.76
CA PHE A 1026 -34.59 -3.62 11.76
C PHE A 1026 -34.23 -4.88 12.56
N GLU A 1027 -33.06 -4.86 13.19
CA GLU A 1027 -32.62 -5.93 14.08
C GLU A 1027 -32.21 -5.39 15.46
N ILE A 1028 -32.04 -6.30 16.43
CA ILE A 1028 -31.58 -6.00 17.78
C ILE A 1028 -30.30 -6.80 18.05
N ILE A 1029 -29.25 -6.14 18.53
CA ILE A 1029 -28.01 -6.76 18.99
C ILE A 1029 -27.87 -6.48 20.49
N VAL A 1030 -27.88 -7.53 21.30
CA VAL A 1030 -27.53 -7.47 22.72
C VAL A 1030 -26.05 -7.81 22.86
N VAL A 1031 -25.28 -6.90 23.46
CA VAL A 1031 -23.85 -7.08 23.71
C VAL A 1031 -23.60 -7.20 25.21
N ASP A 1032 -23.27 -8.40 25.65
CA ASP A 1032 -23.05 -8.76 27.05
C ASP A 1032 -21.58 -8.61 27.43
N ASP A 1033 -21.28 -7.74 28.40
CA ASP A 1033 -19.93 -7.47 28.92
C ASP A 1033 -19.50 -8.50 29.98
N GLY A 1034 -19.81 -9.78 29.75
CA GLY A 1034 -19.41 -10.89 30.62
C GLY A 1034 -20.30 -11.10 31.84
N SER A 1035 -21.62 -11.00 31.68
CA SER A 1035 -22.60 -11.25 32.75
C SER A 1035 -22.53 -12.67 33.30
N THR A 1036 -22.73 -12.78 34.61
CA THR A 1036 -22.76 -14.04 35.37
C THR A 1036 -24.12 -14.30 36.01
N ASP A 1037 -25.11 -13.43 35.79
CA ASP A 1037 -26.43 -13.49 36.41
C ASP A 1037 -27.44 -14.38 35.65
N GLY A 1038 -27.08 -14.93 34.49
CA GLY A 1038 -27.97 -15.67 33.58
C GLY A 1038 -28.56 -14.83 32.44
N THR A 1039 -28.00 -13.65 32.15
CA THR A 1039 -28.40 -12.77 31.03
C THR A 1039 -28.46 -13.50 29.68
N LYS A 1040 -27.47 -14.34 29.37
CA LYS A 1040 -27.44 -15.15 28.13
C LYS A 1040 -28.71 -15.98 27.93
N ASP A 1041 -29.15 -16.65 28.99
CA ASP A 1041 -30.32 -17.54 28.94
C ASP A 1041 -31.60 -16.74 28.70
N VAL A 1042 -31.72 -15.58 29.36
CA VAL A 1042 -32.86 -14.66 29.17
C VAL A 1042 -32.92 -14.15 27.73
N VAL A 1043 -31.80 -13.72 27.15
CA VAL A 1043 -31.78 -13.22 25.76
C VAL A 1043 -32.16 -14.33 24.79
N HIS A 1044 -31.64 -15.54 24.97
CA HIS A 1044 -31.99 -16.68 24.13
C HIS A 1044 -33.46 -17.11 24.28
N GLU A 1045 -34.03 -17.04 25.49
CA GLU A 1045 -35.44 -17.33 25.73
C GLU A 1045 -36.35 -16.32 25.01
N VAL A 1046 -36.05 -15.02 25.16
CA VAL A 1046 -36.82 -13.95 24.53
C VAL A 1046 -36.70 -14.00 23.01
N ALA A 1047 -35.49 -14.23 22.47
CA ALA A 1047 -35.23 -14.30 21.05
C ALA A 1047 -36.07 -15.37 20.31
N LYS A 1048 -36.50 -16.44 20.99
CA LYS A 1048 -37.34 -17.50 20.39
C LYS A 1048 -38.74 -17.01 20.00
N HIS A 1049 -39.29 -16.05 20.73
CA HIS A 1049 -40.69 -15.62 20.59
C HIS A 1049 -40.83 -14.15 20.18
N HIS A 1050 -39.70 -13.43 20.07
CA HIS A 1050 -39.70 -12.01 19.75
C HIS A 1050 -39.97 -11.77 18.24
N PRO A 1051 -40.85 -10.82 17.87
CA PRO A 1051 -41.22 -10.55 16.47
C PRO A 1051 -40.10 -9.87 15.66
N VAL A 1052 -39.07 -9.35 16.32
CA VAL A 1052 -37.86 -8.77 15.71
C VAL A 1052 -36.68 -9.69 15.98
N ARG A 1053 -35.79 -9.85 14.99
CA ARG A 1053 -34.57 -10.65 15.14
C ARG A 1053 -33.67 -10.09 16.23
N ILE A 1054 -33.31 -10.92 17.21
CA ILE A 1054 -32.34 -10.61 18.28
C ILE A 1054 -31.07 -11.44 18.08
N ARG A 1055 -29.91 -10.79 18.13
CA ARG A 1055 -28.58 -11.42 18.17
C ARG A 1055 -27.94 -11.16 19.53
N TYR A 1056 -27.33 -12.19 20.12
CA TYR A 1056 -26.58 -12.10 21.36
C TYR A 1056 -25.09 -12.23 21.08
N ILE A 1057 -24.30 -11.31 21.61
CA ILE A 1057 -22.85 -11.27 21.49
C ILE A 1057 -22.29 -11.08 22.90
N ALA A 1058 -21.26 -11.84 23.27
CA ALA A 1058 -20.63 -11.72 24.58
C ALA A 1058 -19.13 -11.44 24.41
N GLN A 1059 -18.58 -10.68 25.34
CA GLN A 1059 -17.14 -10.50 25.53
C GLN A 1059 -16.73 -11.00 26.93
N GLU A 1060 -15.46 -11.40 27.08
CA GLU A 1060 -14.94 -11.93 28.35
C GLU A 1060 -15.01 -10.88 29.46
N LYS A 1061 -15.43 -11.22 30.68
CA LYS A 1061 -15.51 -10.26 31.80
C LYS A 1061 -14.13 -9.69 32.16
N ASP A 1062 -13.95 -8.38 31.97
CA ASP A 1062 -12.70 -7.68 32.31
C ASP A 1062 -12.96 -6.18 32.53
N GLY A 1063 -13.37 -5.82 33.75
CA GLY A 1063 -13.71 -4.43 34.09
C GLY A 1063 -14.99 -3.90 33.44
N PHE A 1064 -15.23 -2.59 33.54
CA PHE A 1064 -16.40 -1.91 32.97
C PHE A 1064 -16.08 -1.41 31.55
N ARG A 1065 -16.63 -2.05 30.51
CA ARG A 1065 -16.26 -1.76 29.11
C ARG A 1065 -17.49 -1.62 28.21
N VAL A 1066 -18.50 -0.89 28.68
CA VAL A 1066 -19.70 -0.54 27.91
C VAL A 1066 -19.38 0.09 26.54
N GLY A 1067 -18.31 0.88 26.42
CA GLY A 1067 -17.86 1.46 25.15
C GLY A 1067 -17.36 0.41 24.16
N GLN A 1068 -16.63 -0.61 24.63
CA GLN A 1068 -16.21 -1.72 23.80
C GLN A 1068 -17.41 -2.57 23.36
N ALA A 1069 -18.38 -2.78 24.25
CA ALA A 1069 -19.62 -3.48 23.94
C ALA A 1069 -20.43 -2.73 22.85
N ARG A 1070 -20.57 -1.40 22.94
CA ARG A 1070 -21.20 -0.59 21.89
C ARG A 1070 -20.45 -0.67 20.56
N ASN A 1071 -19.12 -0.55 20.57
CA ASN A 1071 -18.30 -0.67 19.37
C ASN A 1071 -18.37 -2.06 18.73
N LEU A 1072 -18.48 -3.11 19.54
CA LEU A 1072 -18.67 -4.48 19.08
C LEU A 1072 -20.05 -4.63 18.41
N GLY A 1073 -21.11 -4.14 19.05
CA GLY A 1073 -22.44 -4.12 18.45
C GLY A 1073 -22.51 -3.31 17.16
N ALA A 1074 -21.79 -2.19 17.08
CA ALA A 1074 -21.72 -1.36 15.88
C ALA A 1074 -20.98 -2.03 14.71
N ARG A 1075 -19.87 -2.72 14.99
CA ARG A 1075 -19.15 -3.52 13.97
C ARG A 1075 -20.00 -4.66 13.41
N GLU A 1076 -20.83 -5.23 14.27
CA GLU A 1076 -21.67 -6.39 13.97
C GLU A 1076 -23.01 -6.00 13.36
N ALA A 1077 -23.34 -4.71 13.29
CA ALA A 1077 -24.60 -4.20 12.78
C ALA A 1077 -24.77 -4.49 11.29
N ALA A 1078 -25.95 -4.99 10.90
CA ALA A 1078 -26.31 -5.21 9.51
C ALA A 1078 -26.71 -3.91 8.76
N SER A 1079 -26.93 -2.81 9.48
CA SER A 1079 -27.29 -1.51 8.91
C SER A 1079 -26.26 -0.42 9.18
N ARG A 1080 -26.21 0.58 8.30
CA ARG A 1080 -25.47 1.84 8.54
C ARG A 1080 -26.16 2.76 9.55
N ASN A 1081 -27.47 2.62 9.73
CA ASN A 1081 -28.20 3.40 10.73
C ASN A 1081 -28.23 2.60 12.04
N ILE A 1082 -27.44 3.04 13.02
CA ILE A 1082 -27.26 2.34 14.29
C ILE A 1082 -27.94 3.16 15.39
N ILE A 1083 -28.81 2.52 16.16
CA ILE A 1083 -29.54 3.13 17.28
C ILE A 1083 -29.03 2.52 18.58
N PHE A 1084 -28.33 3.30 19.40
CA PHE A 1084 -27.86 2.85 20.71
C PHE A 1084 -28.93 3.12 21.78
N ILE A 1085 -29.27 2.10 22.56
CA ILE A 1085 -30.09 2.24 23.78
C ILE A 1085 -29.44 1.46 24.93
N ASN A 1086 -29.67 1.87 26.18
CA ASN A 1086 -29.17 1.15 27.35
C ASN A 1086 -30.14 0.05 27.82
N ASP A 1087 -29.65 -0.86 28.66
CA ASP A 1087 -30.43 -1.95 29.24
C ASP A 1087 -31.43 -1.56 30.34
N ASP A 1088 -31.59 -0.25 30.58
CA ASP A 1088 -32.55 0.37 31.48
C ASP A 1088 -33.51 1.35 30.79
N VAL A 1089 -33.64 1.27 29.45
CA VAL A 1089 -34.53 2.11 28.65
C VAL A 1089 -35.83 1.38 28.26
N VAL A 1090 -36.99 1.98 28.55
CA VAL A 1090 -38.28 1.53 27.98
C VAL A 1090 -38.48 2.22 26.62
N ALA A 1091 -38.38 1.47 25.53
CA ALA A 1091 -38.51 2.00 24.18
C ALA A 1091 -39.96 2.41 23.88
N SER A 1092 -40.16 3.64 23.39
CA SER A 1092 -41.47 4.08 22.90
C SER A 1092 -41.81 3.41 21.56
N PRO A 1093 -43.08 3.22 21.20
CA PRO A 1093 -43.47 2.61 19.92
C PRO A 1093 -42.85 3.29 18.69
N GLY A 1094 -42.64 4.61 18.70
CA GLY A 1094 -42.10 5.36 17.57
C GLY A 1094 -40.57 5.42 17.48
N LEU A 1095 -39.83 4.77 18.39
CA LEU A 1095 -38.39 4.98 18.54
C LEU A 1095 -37.63 4.73 17.24
N VAL A 1096 -37.79 3.56 16.62
CA VAL A 1096 -37.03 3.20 15.40
C VAL A 1096 -37.44 4.08 14.21
N ARG A 1097 -38.75 4.27 13.99
CA ARG A 1097 -39.27 5.09 12.88
C ARG A 1097 -38.74 6.52 12.95
N ASN A 1098 -38.82 7.14 14.11
CA ASN A 1098 -38.44 8.54 14.27
C ASN A 1098 -36.93 8.74 14.11
N HIS A 1099 -36.09 7.82 14.59
CA HIS A 1099 -34.64 7.88 14.35
C HIS A 1099 -34.32 7.77 12.85
N ILE A 1100 -34.93 6.82 12.14
CA ILE A 1100 -34.72 6.65 10.70
C ILE A 1100 -35.20 7.83 9.88
N MET A 1101 -36.36 8.41 10.21
CA MET A 1101 -36.86 9.60 9.53
C MET A 1101 -35.97 10.81 9.76
N SER A 1102 -35.48 11.01 10.98
CA SER A 1102 -34.59 12.12 11.32
C SER A 1102 -33.21 11.98 10.67
N LEU A 1103 -32.66 10.76 10.58
CA LEU A 1103 -31.38 10.47 9.91
C LEU A 1103 -31.39 10.77 8.40
N LYS A 1104 -32.56 10.89 7.75
CA LYS A 1104 -32.62 11.31 6.34
C LYS A 1104 -32.06 12.72 6.12
N ASN A 1105 -32.07 13.56 7.15
CA ASN A 1105 -31.66 14.97 7.08
C ASN A 1105 -30.53 15.31 8.08
N ALA A 1106 -29.91 14.30 8.71
CA ALA A 1106 -28.88 14.50 9.73
C ALA A 1106 -27.90 13.32 9.77
N ASP A 1107 -26.62 13.60 10.02
CA ASP A 1107 -25.58 12.56 10.19
C ASP A 1107 -25.66 11.85 11.55
N ALA A 1108 -26.27 12.48 12.55
CA ALA A 1108 -26.52 11.92 13.88
C ALA A 1108 -27.86 12.42 14.44
N VAL A 1109 -28.54 11.56 15.21
CA VAL A 1109 -29.82 11.89 15.87
C VAL A 1109 -29.71 11.59 17.36
N LEU A 1110 -29.96 12.61 18.18
CA LEU A 1110 -30.05 12.45 19.63
C LEU A 1110 -31.51 12.20 20.03
N GLY A 1111 -31.81 10.99 20.52
CA GLY A 1111 -33.09 10.67 21.11
C GLY A 1111 -33.15 11.10 22.58
N TYR A 1112 -34.26 11.69 23.01
CA TYR A 1112 -34.50 11.96 24.42
C TYR A 1112 -35.00 10.69 25.13
N CYS A 1113 -34.38 10.34 26.24
CA CYS A 1113 -34.81 9.26 27.11
C CYS A 1113 -35.13 9.80 28.50
N ALA A 1114 -36.24 9.37 29.08
CA ALA A 1114 -36.49 9.59 30.50
C ALA A 1114 -35.67 8.58 31.29
N SER A 1115 -34.75 9.06 32.13
CA SER A 1115 -33.89 8.21 32.98
C SER A 1115 -34.38 8.21 34.43
N TYR A 1116 -34.18 7.07 35.10
CA TYR A 1116 -34.40 6.88 36.53
C TYR A 1116 -33.20 7.43 37.32
N GLY A 1117 -33.41 8.40 38.21
CA GLY A 1117 -32.37 9.03 39.04
C GLY A 1117 -32.35 8.50 40.47
N THR A 1118 -31.17 8.53 41.08
CA THR A 1118 -30.61 7.67 42.13
C THR A 1118 -31.06 7.89 43.58
N ASP A 1119 -32.06 8.72 43.85
CA ASP A 1119 -32.33 9.15 45.24
C ASP A 1119 -33.57 8.52 45.91
N LYS A 1120 -34.33 7.68 45.19
CA LYS A 1120 -35.34 6.78 45.78
C LYS A 1120 -35.40 5.48 44.99
N GLU A 1121 -35.09 4.34 45.62
CA GLU A 1121 -35.43 3.03 45.06
C GLU A 1121 -36.95 2.99 44.79
N TYR A 1122 -37.34 3.05 43.52
CA TYR A 1122 -38.73 2.84 43.10
C TYR A 1122 -38.94 1.40 42.60
N ASP A 1123 -40.12 0.86 42.91
CA ASP A 1123 -40.52 -0.55 42.77
C ASP A 1123 -40.46 -1.09 41.32
N LEU A 1124 -39.43 -1.88 41.00
CA LEU A 1124 -39.32 -2.63 39.74
C LEU A 1124 -40.58 -3.46 39.43
N ASN A 1125 -41.32 -3.92 40.44
CA ASN A 1125 -42.57 -4.67 40.23
C ASN A 1125 -43.70 -3.78 39.69
N TYR A 1126 -43.68 -2.47 39.96
CA TYR A 1126 -44.61 -1.52 39.36
C TYR A 1126 -44.40 -1.39 37.84
N VAL A 1127 -43.16 -1.13 37.41
CA VAL A 1127 -42.80 -1.03 35.97
C VAL A 1127 -43.07 -2.34 35.25
N LYS A 1128 -42.70 -3.46 35.89
CA LYS A 1128 -43.00 -4.82 35.41
C LYS A 1128 -44.51 -4.99 35.18
N ARG A 1129 -45.37 -4.73 36.19
CA ARG A 1129 -46.84 -4.84 36.05
C ARG A 1129 -47.37 -4.01 34.88
N LYS A 1130 -46.90 -2.78 34.69
CA LYS A 1130 -47.40 -1.91 33.62
C LYS A 1130 -46.94 -2.31 32.21
N ILE A 1131 -45.70 -2.77 32.05
CA ILE A 1131 -45.18 -3.29 30.78
C ILE A 1131 -45.91 -4.58 30.39
N TYR A 1132 -46.11 -5.51 31.34
CA TYR A 1132 -46.82 -6.77 31.07
C TYR A 1132 -48.34 -6.58 30.86
N ASN A 1133 -48.93 -5.50 31.37
CA ASN A 1133 -50.33 -5.13 31.08
C ASN A 1133 -50.49 -4.31 29.78
N ASN A 1134 -49.45 -4.18 28.95
CA ASN A 1134 -49.44 -3.47 27.67
C ASN A 1134 -49.86 -1.98 27.74
N GLU A 1135 -49.53 -1.25 28.82
CA GLU A 1135 -49.78 0.21 28.93
C GLU A 1135 -48.49 1.10 28.81
N PRO A 1136 -47.60 0.92 27.81
CA PRO A 1136 -46.30 1.61 27.77
C PRO A 1136 -46.39 3.13 27.70
N MET A 1137 -47.38 3.67 26.99
CA MET A 1137 -47.55 5.13 26.90
C MET A 1137 -47.94 5.76 28.24
N LYS A 1138 -48.62 5.00 29.11
CA LYS A 1138 -48.97 5.45 30.47
C LYS A 1138 -47.74 5.49 31.36
N VAL A 1139 -46.89 4.46 31.25
CA VAL A 1139 -45.57 4.40 31.89
C VAL A 1139 -44.72 5.61 31.47
N ILE A 1140 -44.57 5.84 30.17
CA ILE A 1140 -43.78 6.95 29.62
C ILE A 1140 -44.37 8.33 30.01
N SER A 1141 -45.69 8.50 29.97
CA SER A 1141 -46.36 9.76 30.32
C SER A 1141 -46.22 10.10 31.80
N GLU A 1142 -46.41 9.14 32.71
CA GLU A 1142 -46.27 9.36 34.15
C GLU A 1142 -44.81 9.70 34.51
N PHE A 1143 -43.82 9.09 33.83
CA PHE A 1143 -42.40 9.42 34.01
C PHE A 1143 -42.03 10.81 33.48
N ARG A 1144 -42.62 11.23 32.36
CA ARG A 1144 -42.50 12.60 31.85
C ARG A 1144 -42.96 13.59 32.92
N ASP A 1145 -44.16 13.39 33.46
CA ASP A 1145 -44.80 14.35 34.37
C ASP A 1145 -44.04 14.46 35.72
N ALA A 1146 -43.44 13.37 36.22
CA ALA A 1146 -42.58 13.39 37.40
C ALA A 1146 -41.27 14.19 37.21
N MET A 1147 -40.66 14.13 36.01
CA MET A 1147 -39.42 14.86 35.69
C MET A 1147 -39.62 16.37 35.67
N PHE A 1148 -40.82 16.84 35.31
CA PHE A 1148 -41.18 18.26 35.28
C PHE A 1148 -41.71 18.79 36.62
N ALA A 1149 -42.11 17.91 37.55
CA ALA A 1149 -42.56 18.31 38.88
C ALA A 1149 -41.41 18.66 39.85
N SER A 1150 -40.18 18.19 39.61
CA SER A 1150 -39.03 18.34 40.53
C SER A 1150 -38.12 19.55 40.24
N LYS A 1151 -38.40 20.34 39.21
CA LYS A 1151 -37.70 21.61 38.94
C LYS A 1151 -38.72 22.73 38.99
N ASN A 1152 -38.48 23.75 39.81
CA ASN A 1152 -39.16 25.05 39.75
C ASN A 1152 -38.86 25.74 38.40
N MET A 1153 -39.41 25.20 37.32
CA MET A 1153 -39.44 25.82 36.00
C MET A 1153 -40.89 26.19 35.69
N SER A 1154 -41.38 27.18 36.43
CA SER A 1154 -42.47 28.02 35.96
C SER A 1154 -41.93 28.88 34.81
N ASP A 1155 -41.87 28.32 33.61
CA ASP A 1155 -42.14 29.02 32.35
C ASP A 1155 -41.60 28.22 31.17
N SER A 1156 -42.52 27.55 30.47
CA SER A 1156 -42.85 27.89 29.09
C SER A 1156 -43.56 26.71 28.43
N LYS A 1157 -44.71 27.00 27.82
CA LYS A 1157 -45.46 26.08 26.95
C LYS A 1157 -44.66 25.60 25.73
N SER A 1158 -43.46 26.12 25.48
CA SER A 1158 -42.58 25.74 24.36
C SER A 1158 -41.88 24.40 24.56
N ASN A 1159 -41.59 23.98 25.80
CA ASN A 1159 -40.86 22.72 26.04
C ASN A 1159 -41.72 21.44 25.89
N ARG A 1160 -43.05 21.56 25.90
CA ARG A 1160 -43.94 20.41 25.59
C ARG A 1160 -43.89 19.98 24.12
N LYS A 1161 -43.44 20.85 23.20
CA LYS A 1161 -43.32 20.52 21.76
C LYS A 1161 -42.05 19.74 21.40
N LEU A 1162 -41.06 19.68 22.29
CA LEU A 1162 -39.77 19.01 22.02
C LEU A 1162 -39.79 17.48 22.21
N TRP A 1163 -40.91 16.92 22.72
CA TRP A 1163 -41.01 15.50 23.08
C TRP A 1163 -42.06 14.69 22.27
N HIS A 1164 -42.77 15.32 21.33
CA HIS A 1164 -43.63 14.63 20.37
C HIS A 1164 -42.88 14.37 19.07
#